data_AF-A0A7X7QPU9-F1
#
_entry.id   AF-A0A7X7QPU9-F1
#
_cell.length_a   1.000
_cell.length_b   1.000
_cell.length_c   1.000
_cell.angle_alpha   90.00
_cell.angle_beta   90.00
_cell.angle_gamma   90.00
#
_symmetry.space_group_name_H-M   'P 1'
#
loop_
_entity.id
_entity.type
_entity.pdbx_description
1 polymer ?
#
loop_
_entity_poly.entity_id
_entity_poly.type
_entity_poly.pdbx_seq_one_letter_code
_entity_poly.pdbx_strand_id
1 'polypeptide(L)'
;MQEVANHLNIPLAKHHRAVDDSIACGFIFAKLWAKQGHIPLRELNQKAGQHSLERVKEFRNKPYHCIVLVKDLLGLYNLYRLVSESHVRYFKGKPRVPRSLLKYLRNGLIIGSACEAGEVFRGVTSLYKEAKGDYQTAKQLLAEDKLRQKTAYFYDYLEIQPTGNNSFMLEREDNYIESRADLENLNRLVLDLGDLTGKPVVATCDAHVLNEEDGIYRQILQVANGFDAQENQTNLFFRSTDEMLKEFTYLPEDIARRVVIDNTQKIASMVSPDIRPFPQGTFPPEIPAAADEVVRITWEACNALYAQDGEVPEPIVARVEKELSSIIDNGFGIMYYISHKLVKKTNEDGYIVGSRGSVGSSVVAFLCGISEVNPLPPHYVCRHCHRTELAPDGVYGSGFDLPAKVCPACGEPYIRDGQDIPFETFLGFDGDKQPDIDLNFSGEYQSSAHQYIVEMFGDSHTYRAGTITGYAEKNAAGLVLKYMEATGLFFTKAEIARLAQGLNGIKRSTGQHPGGIVVIPKDREVFDFTPIQFPADKEDASMNTTHFDFNAMHDTILKLDILGHDDPTMLKVMSDITGVKIEDIPIPDPKVMALFRSTEPLGLPAGSTPADCGSLGLPEMGTRMARDMIRETQPTQFFDLVQLMGLSHGTDVWNGNAQDLIRGGIATINEVIGCRDGIMTSLINWGLPAKESFDIMEKVR
;
A
#
# COMPACT_ATOMS: atom_id res chain seq x y z
N MET A 1 31.19 -40.63 3.42
CA MET A 1 32.21 -41.12 2.46
C MET A 1 31.99 -42.57 2.11
N GLN A 2 31.91 -43.48 3.10
CA GLN A 2 31.67 -44.92 2.87
C GLN A 2 30.49 -45.22 1.95
N GLU A 3 29.31 -44.66 2.26
CA GLU A 3 28.08 -44.92 1.50
C GLU A 3 28.21 -44.50 0.03
N VAL A 4 28.83 -43.35 -0.21
CA VAL A 4 29.05 -42.80 -1.56
C VAL A 4 30.04 -43.67 -2.34
N ALA A 5 31.14 -44.09 -1.70
CA ALA A 5 32.13 -44.96 -2.32
C ALA A 5 31.56 -46.35 -2.66
N ASN A 6 30.77 -46.93 -1.76
CA ASN A 6 30.07 -48.19 -1.99
C ASN A 6 29.08 -48.05 -3.17
N HIS A 7 28.29 -46.98 -3.20
CA HIS A 7 27.34 -46.70 -4.29
C HIS A 7 28.04 -46.51 -5.65
N LEU A 8 29.25 -45.95 -5.66
CA LEU A 8 30.04 -45.72 -6.87
C LEU A 8 31.00 -46.87 -7.21
N ASN A 9 30.99 -47.97 -6.44
CA ASN A 9 31.91 -49.09 -6.54
C ASN A 9 33.38 -48.65 -6.52
N ILE A 10 33.76 -47.89 -5.48
CA ILE A 10 35.13 -47.40 -5.27
C ILE A 10 35.67 -48.08 -4.00
N PRO A 11 36.80 -48.81 -4.10
CA PRO A 11 37.38 -49.48 -2.95
C PRO A 11 37.94 -48.45 -1.96
N LEU A 12 37.52 -48.55 -0.71
CA LEU A 12 38.16 -47.84 0.40
C LEU A 12 39.15 -48.79 1.07
N ALA A 13 40.44 -48.59 0.79
CA ALA A 13 41.49 -49.27 1.53
C ALA A 13 41.75 -48.55 2.85
N LYS A 14 41.93 -49.31 3.95
CA LYS A 14 42.33 -48.85 5.29
C LYS A 14 41.79 -47.47 5.69
N HIS A 15 40.53 -47.44 6.11
CA HIS A 15 39.89 -46.26 6.71
C HIS A 15 40.78 -45.57 7.74
N HIS A 16 40.74 -44.24 7.75
CA HIS A 16 41.43 -43.33 8.69
C HIS A 16 42.89 -43.00 8.37
N ARG A 17 43.39 -43.34 7.17
CA ARG A 17 44.63 -42.76 6.65
C ARG A 17 44.30 -41.66 5.66
N ALA A 18 44.72 -40.43 5.97
CA ALA A 18 44.44 -39.25 5.16
C ALA A 18 44.80 -39.40 3.66
N VAL A 19 45.85 -40.16 3.36
CA VAL A 19 46.28 -40.45 1.97
C VAL A 19 45.28 -41.35 1.26
N ASP A 20 44.84 -42.42 1.92
CA ASP A 20 43.92 -43.41 1.35
C ASP A 20 42.51 -42.79 1.17
N ASP A 21 42.08 -41.95 2.11
CA ASP A 21 40.84 -41.16 2.02
C ASP A 21 40.90 -40.11 0.89
N SER A 22 42.06 -39.47 0.68
CA SER A 22 42.26 -38.52 -0.42
C SER A 22 42.18 -39.20 -1.78
N ILE A 23 42.76 -40.40 -1.92
CA ILE A 23 42.69 -41.22 -3.13
C ILE A 23 41.25 -41.65 -3.40
N ALA A 24 40.53 -42.11 -2.38
CA ALA A 24 39.12 -42.47 -2.50
C ALA A 24 38.27 -41.27 -2.95
N CYS A 25 38.48 -40.08 -2.37
CA CYS A 25 37.87 -38.83 -2.82
C CYS A 25 38.15 -38.54 -4.30
N GLY A 26 39.40 -38.71 -4.75
CA GLY A 26 39.78 -38.51 -6.15
C GLY A 26 39.02 -39.40 -7.12
N PHE A 27 38.89 -40.70 -6.79
CA PHE A 27 38.10 -41.63 -7.60
C PHE A 27 36.60 -41.32 -7.56
N ILE A 28 36.07 -40.90 -6.41
CA ILE A 28 34.66 -40.50 -6.26
C ILE A 28 34.38 -39.30 -7.17
N PHE A 29 35.25 -38.29 -7.12
CA PHE A 29 35.15 -37.11 -7.97
C PHE A 29 35.18 -37.49 -9.46
N ALA A 30 36.14 -38.32 -9.89
CA ALA A 30 36.26 -38.75 -11.28
C ALA A 30 34.98 -39.46 -11.79
N LYS A 31 34.39 -40.35 -10.98
CA LYS A 31 33.14 -41.04 -11.35
C LYS A 31 31.93 -40.13 -11.38
N LEU A 32 31.81 -39.21 -10.43
CA LEU A 32 30.72 -38.23 -10.41
C LEU A 32 30.83 -37.26 -11.60
N TRP A 33 32.05 -36.84 -11.95
CA TRP A 33 32.31 -36.00 -13.10
C TRP A 33 31.96 -36.72 -14.42
N ALA A 34 32.34 -37.99 -14.57
CA ALA A 34 31.95 -38.79 -15.73
C ALA A 34 30.42 -38.92 -15.86
N LYS A 35 29.70 -39.11 -14.75
CA LYS A 35 28.22 -39.14 -14.74
C LYS A 35 27.57 -37.82 -15.17
N GLN A 36 28.29 -36.69 -15.07
CA GLN A 36 27.84 -35.37 -15.54
C GLN A 36 28.18 -35.10 -17.01
N GLY A 37 28.66 -36.11 -17.76
CA GLY A 37 28.95 -35.98 -19.19
C GLY A 37 30.29 -35.30 -19.48
N HIS A 38 31.27 -35.39 -18.57
CA HIS A 38 32.62 -34.83 -18.75
C HIS A 38 32.64 -33.32 -19.06
N ILE A 39 31.75 -32.55 -18.44
CA ILE A 39 31.75 -31.09 -18.56
C ILE A 39 33.13 -30.50 -18.23
N PRO A 40 33.60 -29.44 -18.89
CA PRO A 40 34.87 -28.81 -18.55
C PRO A 40 34.93 -28.43 -17.06
N LEU A 41 36.10 -28.58 -16.40
CA LEU A 41 36.27 -28.23 -14.97
C LEU A 41 35.83 -26.79 -14.65
N ARG A 42 36.00 -25.87 -15.60
CA ARG A 42 35.52 -24.49 -15.49
C ARG A 42 34.00 -24.42 -15.34
N GLU A 43 33.27 -25.20 -16.13
CA GLU A 43 31.81 -25.29 -16.07
C GLU A 43 31.36 -26.00 -14.79
N LEU A 44 32.07 -27.06 -14.36
CA LEU A 44 31.81 -27.72 -13.08
C LEU A 44 32.02 -26.76 -11.90
N ASN A 45 33.07 -25.94 -11.93
CA ASN A 45 33.33 -24.92 -10.91
C ASN A 45 32.30 -23.78 -10.93
N GLN A 46 31.74 -23.45 -12.10
CA GLN A 46 30.63 -22.50 -12.20
C GLN A 46 29.34 -23.10 -11.61
N LYS A 47 29.06 -24.38 -11.87
CA LYS A 47 27.90 -25.10 -11.34
C LYS A 47 28.03 -25.46 -9.85
N ALA A 48 29.25 -25.63 -9.35
CA ALA A 48 29.52 -25.96 -7.95
C ALA A 48 29.05 -24.84 -7.02
N GLY A 49 28.03 -25.14 -6.20
CA GLY A 49 27.41 -24.17 -5.29
C GLY A 49 26.26 -23.36 -5.90
N GLN A 50 25.98 -23.54 -7.20
CA GLN A 50 24.74 -23.05 -7.82
C GLN A 50 23.65 -24.10 -7.63
N HIS A 51 22.74 -23.82 -6.70
CA HIS A 51 21.54 -24.62 -6.47
C HIS A 51 20.37 -24.00 -7.24
N SER A 52 19.46 -24.84 -7.76
CA SER A 52 18.21 -24.34 -8.33
C SER A 52 17.40 -23.60 -7.25
N LEU A 53 16.49 -22.72 -7.67
CA LEU A 53 15.67 -21.93 -6.76
C LEU A 53 14.87 -22.83 -5.81
N GLU A 54 14.29 -23.91 -6.34
CA GLU A 54 13.52 -24.90 -5.58
C GLU A 54 14.40 -25.53 -4.50
N ARG A 55 15.63 -25.93 -4.86
CA ARG A 55 16.57 -26.53 -3.92
C ARG A 55 17.01 -25.54 -2.84
N VAL A 56 17.19 -24.26 -3.18
CA VAL A 56 17.49 -23.21 -2.21
C VAL A 56 16.32 -23.01 -1.25
N LYS A 57 15.08 -22.95 -1.75
CA LYS A 57 13.87 -22.90 -0.91
C LYS A 57 13.79 -24.14 0.00
N GLU A 58 14.14 -25.31 -0.50
CA GLU A 58 14.07 -26.59 0.22
C GLU A 58 15.06 -26.75 1.38
N PHE A 59 16.13 -25.96 1.43
CA PHE A 59 17.11 -26.04 2.51
C PHE A 59 16.44 -25.95 3.89
N ARG A 60 16.68 -27.00 4.67
CA ARG A 60 16.14 -27.19 6.03
C ARG A 60 17.01 -26.55 7.11
N ASN A 61 18.13 -25.95 6.75
CA ASN A 61 18.99 -25.25 7.70
C ASN A 61 18.20 -24.13 8.38
N LYS A 62 18.32 -24.03 9.70
CA LYS A 62 17.73 -22.91 10.45
C LYS A 62 18.34 -21.60 9.91
N PRO A 63 17.52 -20.62 9.51
CA PRO A 63 18.04 -19.33 9.09
C PRO A 63 18.76 -18.65 10.27
N TYR A 64 19.70 -17.78 9.93
CA TYR A 64 20.37 -16.88 10.86
C TYR A 64 19.78 -15.48 10.75
N HIS A 65 19.76 -14.76 11.87
CA HIS A 65 19.50 -13.33 11.86
C HIS A 65 20.75 -12.57 11.42
N CYS A 66 20.53 -11.37 10.88
CA CYS A 66 21.56 -10.46 10.42
C CYS A 66 20.94 -9.05 10.46
N ILE A 67 21.71 -8.05 10.88
CA ILE A 67 21.29 -6.64 10.77
C ILE A 67 21.82 -6.08 9.46
N VAL A 68 20.99 -5.31 8.76
CA VAL A 68 21.35 -4.61 7.53
C VAL A 68 21.01 -3.14 7.72
N LEU A 69 22.03 -2.29 7.80
CA LEU A 69 21.89 -0.84 7.85
C LEU A 69 22.23 -0.27 6.48
N VAL A 70 21.47 0.73 6.05
CA VAL A 70 21.70 1.44 4.80
C VAL A 70 22.71 2.55 5.02
N LYS A 71 23.78 2.56 4.25
CA LYS A 71 24.85 3.57 4.30
C LYS A 71 24.53 4.79 3.44
N ASP A 72 23.95 4.58 2.26
CA ASP A 72 23.70 5.58 1.23
C ASP A 72 22.51 5.18 0.34
N LEU A 73 22.15 6.00 -0.67
CA LEU A 73 21.02 5.75 -1.56
C LEU A 73 21.16 4.44 -2.37
N LEU A 74 22.38 4.03 -2.74
CA LEU A 74 22.60 2.74 -3.40
C LEU A 74 22.31 1.58 -2.43
N GLY A 75 22.71 1.74 -1.17
CA GLY A 75 22.32 0.83 -0.10
C GLY A 75 20.81 0.73 0.07
N LEU A 76 20.08 1.85 -0.03
CA LEU A 76 18.61 1.85 0.10
C LEU A 76 17.97 1.06 -1.04
N TYR A 77 18.37 1.34 -2.28
CA TYR A 77 17.94 0.61 -3.46
C TYR A 77 18.23 -0.90 -3.31
N ASN A 78 19.43 -1.26 -2.83
CA ASN A 78 19.81 -2.65 -2.58
C ASN A 78 18.98 -3.29 -1.46
N LEU A 79 18.65 -2.56 -0.40
CA LEU A 79 17.74 -3.03 0.66
C LEU A 79 16.35 -3.31 0.08
N TYR A 80 15.80 -2.43 -0.75
CA TYR A 80 14.50 -2.64 -1.38
C TYR A 80 14.48 -3.88 -2.25
N ARG A 81 15.57 -4.13 -3.00
CA ARG A 81 15.74 -5.38 -3.74
C ARG A 81 15.83 -6.61 -2.84
N LEU A 82 16.59 -6.55 -1.74
CA LEU A 82 16.72 -7.67 -0.80
C LEU A 82 15.38 -8.03 -0.16
N VAL A 83 14.61 -7.02 0.28
CA VAL A 83 13.25 -7.20 0.81
C VAL A 83 12.37 -7.84 -0.25
N SER A 84 12.41 -7.33 -1.48
CA SER A 84 11.59 -7.85 -2.59
C SER A 84 11.89 -9.29 -2.95
N GLU A 85 13.16 -9.62 -3.16
CA GLU A 85 13.60 -10.99 -3.45
C GLU A 85 13.25 -11.95 -2.30
N SER A 86 13.27 -11.47 -1.04
CA SER A 86 12.92 -12.29 0.11
C SER A 86 11.43 -12.63 0.22
N HIS A 87 10.55 -11.74 -0.25
CA HIS A 87 9.09 -11.92 -0.24
C HIS A 87 8.56 -12.59 -1.52
N VAL A 88 9.25 -12.43 -2.65
CA VAL A 88 8.81 -12.94 -3.96
C VAL A 88 9.52 -14.24 -4.31
N ARG A 89 10.86 -14.22 -4.40
CA ARG A 89 11.63 -15.37 -4.93
C ARG A 89 12.05 -16.37 -3.87
N TYR A 90 12.41 -15.92 -2.68
CA TYR A 90 13.03 -16.77 -1.64
C TYR A 90 12.12 -16.99 -0.42
N PHE A 91 10.86 -16.59 -0.51
CA PHE A 91 9.86 -16.82 0.53
C PHE A 91 9.65 -18.32 0.75
N LYS A 92 9.53 -18.71 2.03
CA LYS A 92 9.07 -20.04 2.46
C LYS A 92 8.72 -19.99 3.94
N GLY A 93 7.44 -19.84 4.24
CA GLY A 93 6.92 -19.65 5.60
C GLY A 93 7.30 -18.30 6.22
N LYS A 94 8.52 -17.80 5.96
CA LYS A 94 8.99 -16.45 6.29
C LYS A 94 9.87 -15.93 5.14
N PRO A 95 10.01 -14.60 4.98
CA PRO A 95 10.95 -14.02 4.03
C PRO A 95 12.39 -14.37 4.40
N ARG A 96 13.21 -14.78 3.43
CA ARG A 96 14.61 -15.19 3.65
C ARG A 96 15.50 -14.69 2.52
N VAL A 97 16.76 -14.39 2.84
CA VAL A 97 17.75 -13.91 1.87
C VAL A 97 18.92 -14.89 1.80
N PRO A 98 19.25 -15.46 0.63
CA PRO A 98 20.47 -16.22 0.47
C PRO A 98 21.72 -15.36 0.69
N ARG A 99 22.72 -15.87 1.41
CA ARG A 99 23.99 -15.16 1.63
C ARG A 99 24.68 -14.72 0.34
N SER A 100 24.54 -15.48 -0.74
CA SER A 100 25.06 -15.10 -2.07
C SER A 100 24.40 -13.84 -2.61
N LEU A 101 23.08 -13.70 -2.45
CA LEU A 101 22.35 -12.51 -2.86
C LEU A 101 22.74 -11.30 -1.99
N LEU A 102 22.82 -11.48 -0.66
CA LEU A 102 23.29 -10.42 0.24
C LEU A 102 24.72 -9.97 -0.12
N LYS A 103 25.60 -10.88 -0.51
CA LYS A 103 26.95 -10.55 -1.01
C LYS A 103 26.91 -9.76 -2.31
N TYR A 104 26.02 -10.13 -3.21
CA TYR A 104 25.86 -9.47 -4.51
C TYR A 104 25.36 -8.02 -4.34
N LEU A 105 24.39 -7.80 -3.45
CA LEU A 105 23.78 -6.50 -3.16
C LEU A 105 24.43 -5.77 -1.97
N ARG A 106 25.64 -6.16 -1.54
CA ARG A 106 26.26 -5.64 -0.30
C ARG A 106 26.66 -4.16 -0.38
N ASN A 107 26.95 -3.65 -1.57
CA ASN A 107 27.45 -2.29 -1.71
C ASN A 107 26.43 -1.27 -1.16
N GLY A 108 26.90 -0.30 -0.39
CA GLY A 108 26.03 0.66 0.31
C GLY A 108 25.34 0.10 1.57
N LEU A 109 25.62 -1.14 1.97
CA LEU A 109 25.07 -1.75 3.19
C LEU A 109 26.15 -1.94 4.27
N ILE A 110 25.74 -1.86 5.53
CA ILE A 110 26.54 -2.20 6.71
C ILE A 110 25.87 -3.40 7.39
N ILE A 111 26.63 -4.47 7.59
CA ILE A 111 26.11 -5.78 7.97
C ILE A 111 26.53 -6.12 9.41
N GLY A 112 25.56 -6.18 10.33
CA GLY A 112 25.74 -6.55 11.73
C GLY A 112 25.48 -8.02 12.00
N SER A 113 26.16 -8.59 12.99
CA SER A 113 26.06 -10.02 13.32
C SER A 113 24.72 -10.46 13.93
N ALA A 114 23.88 -9.49 14.34
CA ALA A 114 22.61 -9.68 15.03
C ALA A 114 22.72 -10.41 16.39
N CYS A 115 21.55 -10.78 16.89
CA CYS A 115 21.27 -11.30 18.22
C CYS A 115 21.69 -12.77 18.40
N GLU A 116 21.10 -13.46 19.37
CA GLU A 116 21.34 -14.85 19.71
C GLU A 116 20.93 -15.86 18.62
N ALA A 117 20.05 -15.43 17.72
CA ALA A 117 19.73 -16.17 16.50
C ALA A 117 20.71 -15.90 15.34
N GLY A 118 21.68 -15.00 15.52
CA GLY A 118 22.74 -14.69 14.58
C GLY A 118 23.78 -15.81 14.44
N GLU A 119 24.49 -15.85 13.31
CA GLU A 119 25.48 -16.88 13.03
C GLU A 119 26.68 -16.81 13.99
N VAL A 120 27.13 -15.60 14.33
CA VAL A 120 28.28 -15.37 15.22
C VAL A 120 27.95 -15.79 16.65
N PHE A 121 26.82 -15.34 17.20
CA PHE A 121 26.42 -15.66 18.57
C PHE A 121 26.19 -17.17 18.75
N ARG A 122 25.50 -17.82 17.80
CA ARG A 122 25.36 -19.29 17.80
C ARG A 122 26.72 -19.99 17.72
N GLY A 123 27.64 -19.47 16.90
CA GLY A 123 28.98 -20.00 16.74
C GLY A 123 29.80 -20.00 18.03
N VAL A 124 29.78 -18.89 18.79
CA VAL A 124 30.46 -18.78 20.09
C VAL A 124 29.74 -19.58 21.18
N THR A 125 28.41 -19.63 21.13
CA THR A 125 27.60 -20.45 22.05
C THR A 125 27.93 -21.94 21.89
N SER A 126 28.08 -22.43 20.66
CA SER A 126 28.49 -23.81 20.40
C SER A 126 29.90 -24.11 20.95
N LEU A 127 30.84 -23.17 20.83
CA LEU A 127 32.18 -23.33 21.41
C LEU A 127 32.16 -23.32 22.94
N TYR A 128 31.34 -22.46 23.55
CA TYR A 128 31.17 -22.42 25.00
C TYR A 128 30.65 -23.75 25.55
N LYS A 129 29.71 -24.37 24.84
CA LYS A 129 29.19 -25.71 25.17
C LYS A 129 30.23 -26.81 24.95
N GLU A 130 31.01 -26.74 23.87
CA GLU A 130 32.12 -27.66 23.63
C GLU A 130 33.16 -27.60 24.75
N ALA A 131 33.42 -26.39 25.27
CA ALA A 131 34.22 -26.11 26.43
C ALA A 131 33.53 -26.43 27.78
N LYS A 132 32.33 -27.01 27.76
CA LYS A 132 31.54 -27.39 28.95
C LYS A 132 31.29 -26.21 29.91
N GLY A 133 31.05 -25.02 29.38
CA GLY A 133 30.80 -23.82 30.16
C GLY A 133 32.07 -23.15 30.73
N ASP A 134 33.27 -23.64 30.40
CA ASP A 134 34.50 -22.98 30.82
C ASP A 134 34.95 -21.90 29.82
N TYR A 135 34.93 -20.65 30.28
CA TYR A 135 35.29 -19.49 29.45
C TYR A 135 36.73 -19.53 28.93
N GLN A 136 37.71 -19.94 29.77
CA GLN A 136 39.12 -19.94 29.36
C GLN A 136 39.39 -20.97 28.26
N THR A 137 38.81 -22.16 28.40
CA THR A 137 38.86 -23.21 27.40
C THR A 137 38.15 -22.76 26.11
N ALA A 138 36.96 -22.17 26.21
CA ALA A 138 36.23 -21.64 25.05
C ALA A 138 37.02 -20.57 24.29
N LYS A 139 37.70 -19.68 25.03
CA LYS A 139 38.56 -18.63 24.48
C LYS A 139 39.76 -19.22 23.73
N GLN A 140 40.39 -20.27 24.28
CA GLN A 140 41.48 -20.96 23.59
C GLN A 140 40.98 -21.63 22.29
N LEU A 141 39.86 -22.35 22.34
CA LEU A 141 39.24 -22.95 21.16
C LEU A 141 38.92 -21.90 20.09
N LEU A 142 38.37 -20.75 20.50
CA LEU A 142 38.05 -19.64 19.60
C LEU A 142 39.30 -19.06 18.89
N ALA A 143 40.44 -18.99 19.58
CA ALA A 143 41.71 -18.53 19.01
C ALA A 143 42.23 -19.46 17.91
N GLU A 144 41.98 -20.77 18.04
CA GLU A 144 42.36 -21.80 17.08
C GLU A 144 41.30 -21.97 15.96
N ASP A 145 40.06 -21.51 16.19
CA ASP A 145 38.93 -21.68 15.27
C ASP A 145 38.95 -20.70 14.08
N LYS A 146 39.61 -21.12 13.01
CA LYS A 146 39.64 -20.38 11.74
C LYS A 146 38.27 -20.24 11.07
N LEU A 147 37.30 -21.11 11.37
CA LEU A 147 35.97 -21.04 10.77
C LEU A 147 35.17 -19.87 11.34
N ARG A 148 35.07 -19.74 12.68
CA ARG A 148 34.36 -18.60 13.30
C ARG A 148 35.06 -17.27 13.01
N GLN A 149 36.40 -17.24 13.01
CA GLN A 149 37.15 -16.07 12.57
C GLN A 149 36.80 -15.68 11.12
N LYS A 150 36.73 -16.66 10.20
CA LYS A 150 36.29 -16.43 8.81
C LYS A 150 34.85 -15.92 8.72
N THR A 151 33.96 -16.44 9.55
CA THR A 151 32.57 -15.98 9.65
C THR A 151 32.49 -14.51 10.08
N ALA A 152 33.25 -14.10 11.10
CA ALA A 152 33.28 -12.71 11.56
C ALA A 152 33.73 -11.73 10.47
N TYR A 153 34.63 -12.11 9.57
CA TYR A 153 35.03 -11.24 8.45
C TYR A 153 33.89 -10.87 7.49
N PHE A 154 32.81 -11.67 7.45
CA PHE A 154 31.62 -11.34 6.67
C PHE A 154 30.82 -10.16 7.25
N TYR A 155 30.98 -9.85 8.53
CA TYR A 155 30.24 -8.77 9.20
C TYR A 155 31.10 -7.51 9.27
N ASP A 156 30.48 -6.34 9.19
CA ASP A 156 31.15 -5.05 9.34
C ASP A 156 31.34 -4.69 10.82
N TYR A 157 30.42 -5.15 11.67
CA TYR A 157 30.51 -5.11 13.12
C TYR A 157 29.88 -6.35 13.75
N LEU A 158 30.31 -6.67 14.98
CA LEU A 158 29.75 -7.76 15.79
C LEU A 158 28.88 -7.16 16.90
N GLU A 159 27.89 -7.90 17.36
CA GLU A 159 26.93 -7.45 18.37
C GLU A 159 27.03 -8.25 19.67
N ILE A 160 26.97 -7.52 20.79
CA ILE A 160 26.71 -8.06 22.13
C ILE A 160 25.45 -7.39 22.67
N GLN A 161 24.74 -8.07 23.56
CA GLN A 161 23.44 -7.60 24.07
C GLN A 161 23.38 -7.67 25.60
N PRO A 162 22.54 -6.84 26.26
CA PRO A 162 22.25 -6.97 27.67
C PRO A 162 21.92 -8.41 28.06
N THR A 163 22.30 -8.82 29.27
CA THR A 163 22.06 -10.22 29.71
C THR A 163 20.57 -10.56 29.77
N GLY A 164 19.72 -9.56 30.06
CA GLY A 164 18.25 -9.69 30.02
C GLY A 164 17.67 -10.01 28.63
N ASN A 165 18.43 -9.78 27.54
CA ASN A 165 18.03 -10.19 26.19
C ASN A 165 18.13 -11.71 25.99
N ASN A 166 18.94 -12.39 26.79
CA ASN A 166 19.23 -13.81 26.64
C ASN A 166 18.89 -14.60 27.90
N SER A 167 18.15 -14.01 28.85
CA SER A 167 17.76 -14.65 30.11
C SER A 167 16.95 -15.93 29.90
N PHE A 168 16.13 -15.99 28.86
CA PHE A 168 15.37 -17.19 28.47
C PHE A 168 16.25 -18.41 28.17
N MET A 169 17.55 -18.21 27.89
CA MET A 169 18.49 -19.31 27.66
C MET A 169 18.81 -20.08 28.94
N LEU A 170 18.62 -19.46 30.12
CA LEU A 170 18.87 -20.07 31.43
C LEU A 170 17.85 -21.15 31.80
N GLU A 171 16.67 -21.12 31.17
CA GLU A 171 15.57 -22.06 31.43
C GLU A 171 15.57 -23.26 30.49
N ARG A 172 16.39 -23.21 29.44
CA ARG A 172 16.52 -24.34 28.52
C ARG A 172 17.34 -25.42 29.20
N GLU A 173 16.96 -26.68 29.02
CA GLU A 173 17.72 -27.87 29.47
C GLU A 173 19.07 -28.05 28.70
N ASP A 174 19.69 -26.96 28.28
CA ASP A 174 20.94 -26.92 27.53
C ASP A 174 22.09 -26.76 28.52
N ASN A 175 22.62 -27.90 28.97
CA ASN A 175 23.48 -28.18 30.15
C ASN A 175 24.72 -27.31 30.45
N TYR A 176 24.92 -26.14 29.84
CA TYR A 176 26.14 -25.33 30.07
C TYR A 176 25.90 -23.82 30.13
N ILE A 177 24.66 -23.34 30.11
CA ILE A 177 24.31 -21.92 30.30
C ILE A 177 23.31 -21.84 31.44
N GLU A 178 23.81 -21.71 32.66
CA GLU A 178 22.99 -21.90 33.88
C GLU A 178 22.92 -20.61 34.71
N SER A 179 23.75 -19.61 34.38
CA SER A 179 23.87 -18.39 35.16
C SER A 179 23.99 -17.14 34.31
N ARG A 180 23.71 -15.98 34.92
CA ARG A 180 24.01 -14.67 34.33
C ARG A 180 25.49 -14.56 33.93
N ALA A 181 26.40 -15.14 34.71
CA ALA A 181 27.83 -15.12 34.42
C ALA A 181 28.16 -15.84 33.10
N ASP A 182 27.41 -16.88 32.74
CA ASP A 182 27.56 -17.57 31.45
C ASP A 182 27.17 -16.66 30.28
N LEU A 183 26.08 -15.91 30.41
CA LEU A 183 25.67 -14.92 29.39
C LEU A 183 26.72 -13.81 29.24
N GLU A 184 27.29 -13.34 30.35
CA GLU A 184 28.40 -12.38 30.33
C GLU A 184 29.64 -12.97 29.64
N ASN A 185 29.95 -14.25 29.87
CA ASN A 185 31.05 -14.96 29.21
C ASN A 185 30.83 -15.10 27.70
N LEU A 186 29.60 -15.35 27.24
CA LEU A 186 29.26 -15.36 25.82
C LEU A 186 29.53 -14.00 25.18
N ASN A 187 29.13 -12.90 25.84
CA ASN A 187 29.47 -11.55 25.38
C ASN A 187 30.99 -11.32 25.35
N ARG A 188 31.73 -11.80 26.36
CA ARG A 188 33.22 -11.74 26.37
C ARG A 188 33.84 -12.52 25.21
N LEU A 189 33.29 -13.68 24.83
CA LEU A 189 33.78 -14.44 23.67
C LEU A 189 33.54 -13.71 22.34
N VAL A 190 32.44 -12.95 22.20
CA VAL A 190 32.23 -12.09 21.03
C VAL A 190 33.25 -10.94 21.00
N LEU A 191 33.58 -10.36 22.16
CA LEU A 191 34.66 -9.36 22.28
C LEU A 191 36.01 -9.93 21.86
N ASP A 192 36.36 -11.11 22.36
CA ASP A 192 37.59 -11.81 21.99
C ASP A 192 37.64 -12.10 20.47
N LEU A 193 36.51 -12.49 19.87
CA LEU A 193 36.41 -12.68 18.42
C LEU A 193 36.61 -11.36 17.66
N GLY A 194 36.06 -10.26 18.18
CA GLY A 194 36.27 -8.91 17.66
C GLY A 194 37.75 -8.52 17.66
N ASP A 195 38.43 -8.74 18.78
CA ASP A 195 39.86 -8.45 18.93
C ASP A 195 40.73 -9.33 18.00
N LEU A 196 40.41 -10.62 17.88
CA LEU A 196 41.13 -11.56 16.98
C LEU A 196 40.99 -11.20 15.50
N THR A 197 39.87 -10.57 15.11
CA THR A 197 39.54 -10.28 13.70
C THR A 197 39.63 -8.80 13.35
N GLY A 198 39.91 -7.94 14.32
CA GLY A 198 39.93 -6.48 14.17
C GLY A 198 38.54 -5.88 13.88
N LYS A 199 37.45 -6.59 14.19
CA LYS A 199 36.08 -6.14 13.95
C LYS A 199 35.56 -5.35 15.14
N PRO A 200 34.92 -4.19 14.91
CA PRO A 200 34.30 -3.43 15.99
C PRO A 200 33.15 -4.23 16.60
N VAL A 201 33.05 -4.22 17.93
CA VAL A 201 31.96 -4.84 18.68
C VAL A 201 31.05 -3.75 19.22
N VAL A 202 29.76 -3.90 19.03
CA VAL A 202 28.73 -2.91 19.32
C VAL A 202 27.73 -3.50 20.29
N ALA A 203 27.36 -2.76 21.33
CA ALA A 203 26.29 -3.15 22.22
C ALA A 203 24.93 -2.71 21.66
N THR A 204 24.02 -3.65 21.44
CA THR A 204 22.66 -3.40 20.94
C THR A 204 21.63 -3.96 21.91
N CYS A 205 20.43 -3.36 21.98
CA CYS A 205 19.39 -3.75 22.93
C CYS A 205 18.24 -4.56 22.31
N ASP A 206 18.20 -4.69 20.98
CA ASP A 206 17.12 -5.40 20.25
C ASP A 206 15.72 -4.98 20.72
N ALA A 207 15.50 -3.67 20.83
CA ALA A 207 14.29 -3.10 21.40
C ALA A 207 13.06 -3.45 20.55
N HIS A 208 12.02 -3.97 21.21
CA HIS A 208 10.71 -4.29 20.63
C HIS A 208 9.58 -3.43 21.22
N VAL A 209 9.84 -2.76 22.33
CA VAL A 209 8.92 -1.86 23.04
C VAL A 209 9.69 -0.63 23.54
N LEU A 210 8.97 0.46 23.84
CA LEU A 210 9.60 1.70 24.30
C LEU A 210 10.04 1.58 25.76
N ASN A 211 9.10 1.34 26.67
CA ASN A 211 9.37 1.21 28.10
C ASN A 211 9.32 -0.27 28.54
N GLU A 212 9.84 -0.55 29.74
CA GLU A 212 9.86 -1.91 30.29
C GLU A 212 8.44 -2.46 30.51
N GLU A 213 7.53 -1.63 31.02
CA GLU A 213 6.12 -1.98 31.26
C GLU A 213 5.32 -2.29 29.99
N ASP A 214 5.76 -1.79 28.83
CA ASP A 214 5.12 -2.04 27.53
C ASP A 214 5.33 -3.49 27.06
N GLY A 215 6.20 -4.26 27.74
CA GLY A 215 6.42 -5.68 27.45
C GLY A 215 5.15 -6.52 27.45
N ILE A 216 4.11 -6.11 28.19
CA ILE A 216 2.80 -6.79 28.22
C ILE A 216 2.12 -6.85 26.84
N TYR A 217 2.28 -5.83 25.99
CA TYR A 217 1.67 -5.82 24.66
C TYR A 217 2.30 -6.90 23.77
N ARG A 218 3.62 -7.05 23.84
CA ARG A 218 4.37 -8.10 23.14
C ARG A 218 3.95 -9.50 23.62
N GLN A 219 3.75 -9.67 24.93
CA GLN A 219 3.30 -10.95 25.51
C GLN A 219 1.93 -11.35 24.98
N ILE A 220 0.98 -10.42 24.96
CA ILE A 220 -0.36 -10.67 24.40
C ILE A 220 -0.26 -11.13 22.94
N LEU A 221 0.60 -10.47 22.14
CA LEU A 221 0.82 -10.85 20.74
C LEU A 221 1.51 -12.20 20.58
N GLN A 222 2.47 -12.55 21.43
CA GLN A 222 3.16 -13.84 21.37
C GLN A 222 2.20 -14.99 21.70
N VAL A 223 1.41 -14.88 22.77
CA VAL A 223 0.39 -15.87 23.10
C VAL A 223 -0.63 -16.01 21.95
N ALA A 224 -1.05 -14.90 21.34
CA ALA A 224 -1.91 -14.93 20.16
C ALA A 224 -1.29 -15.65 18.95
N ASN A 225 0.04 -15.69 18.85
CA ASN A 225 0.79 -16.39 17.81
C ASN A 225 1.18 -17.84 18.22
N GLY A 226 0.66 -18.35 19.34
CA GLY A 226 0.85 -19.73 19.77
C GLY A 226 2.13 -19.98 20.58
N PHE A 227 2.78 -18.94 21.08
CA PHE A 227 3.85 -19.10 22.07
C PHE A 227 3.26 -19.45 23.44
N ASP A 228 4.05 -20.13 24.28
CA ASP A 228 3.64 -20.50 25.62
C ASP A 228 3.48 -19.24 26.48
N ALA A 229 2.33 -19.13 27.17
CA ALA A 229 2.04 -18.04 28.07
C ALA A 229 2.88 -18.07 29.35
N GLN A 230 3.53 -19.21 29.64
CA GLN A 230 4.38 -19.41 30.82
C GLN A 230 5.88 -19.25 30.53
N GLU A 231 6.30 -19.07 29.28
CA GLU A 231 7.72 -18.86 28.93
C GLU A 231 8.20 -17.49 29.44
N ASN A 232 9.33 -17.45 30.15
CA ASN A 232 9.84 -16.19 30.70
C ASN A 232 10.20 -15.22 29.60
N GLN A 233 9.79 -13.99 29.83
CA GLN A 233 9.82 -12.97 28.82
C GLN A 233 11.13 -12.20 28.85
N THR A 234 11.66 -12.02 27.66
CA THR A 234 12.89 -11.31 27.43
C THR A 234 12.69 -9.81 27.61
N ASN A 235 13.60 -9.15 28.34
CA ASN A 235 13.49 -7.73 28.64
C ASN A 235 14.01 -6.85 27.49
N LEU A 236 13.17 -6.60 26.48
CA LEU A 236 13.51 -5.96 25.19
C LEU A 236 12.94 -4.54 25.02
N PHE A 237 13.16 -3.66 26.00
CA PHE A 237 12.79 -2.24 25.91
C PHE A 237 13.94 -1.37 25.39
N PHE A 238 13.59 -0.15 24.97
CA PHE A 238 14.55 0.82 24.49
C PHE A 238 15.31 1.47 25.64
N ARG A 239 16.53 0.98 25.89
CA ARG A 239 17.40 1.44 26.98
C ARG A 239 18.08 2.77 26.66
N SER A 240 18.17 3.63 27.67
CA SER A 240 19.07 4.77 27.69
C SER A 240 20.54 4.35 27.70
N THR A 241 21.45 5.28 27.37
CA THR A 241 22.90 5.02 27.41
C THR A 241 23.38 4.61 28.80
N ASP A 242 22.86 5.24 29.86
CA ASP A 242 23.24 4.92 31.24
C ASP A 242 22.77 3.52 31.66
N GLU A 243 21.57 3.12 31.24
CA GLU A 243 21.07 1.75 31.46
C GLU A 243 21.88 0.72 30.69
N MET A 244 22.26 1.03 29.44
CA MET A 244 23.17 0.18 28.68
C MET A 244 24.53 0.05 29.37
N LEU A 245 25.15 1.14 29.83
CA LEU A 245 26.42 1.08 30.55
C LEU A 245 26.32 0.23 31.82
N LYS A 246 25.21 0.34 32.56
CA LYS A 246 24.95 -0.49 33.76
C LYS A 246 24.91 -1.98 33.43
N GLU A 247 24.29 -2.38 32.32
CA GLU A 247 24.25 -3.78 31.85
C GLU A 247 25.64 -4.37 31.57
N PHE A 248 26.61 -3.54 31.17
CA PHE A 248 27.96 -3.95 30.80
C PHE A 248 29.02 -3.69 31.89
N THR A 249 28.62 -3.43 33.14
CA THR A 249 29.54 -3.17 34.28
C THR A 249 30.48 -4.34 34.63
N TYR A 250 30.20 -5.55 34.15
CA TYR A 250 31.06 -6.72 34.27
C TYR A 250 32.28 -6.68 33.32
N LEU A 251 32.33 -5.71 32.41
CA LEU A 251 33.46 -5.40 31.55
C LEU A 251 34.28 -4.25 32.15
N PRO A 252 35.57 -4.12 31.80
CA PRO A 252 36.33 -2.90 32.09
C PRO A 252 35.63 -1.65 31.56
N GLU A 253 35.70 -0.54 32.30
CA GLU A 253 34.96 0.69 32.01
C GLU A 253 35.25 1.25 30.61
N ASP A 254 36.51 1.18 30.18
CA ASP A 254 36.94 1.60 28.84
C ASP A 254 36.31 0.74 27.74
N ILE A 255 36.22 -0.57 27.96
CA ILE A 255 35.60 -1.51 27.03
C ILE A 255 34.08 -1.30 26.98
N ALA A 256 33.42 -1.14 28.13
CA ALA A 256 31.99 -0.88 28.22
C ALA A 256 31.64 0.43 27.48
N ARG A 257 32.39 1.52 27.73
CA ARG A 257 32.23 2.78 27.01
C ARG A 257 32.45 2.61 25.50
N ARG A 258 33.50 1.88 25.11
CA ARG A 258 33.84 1.65 23.70
C ARG A 258 32.73 0.95 22.93
N VAL A 259 32.12 -0.09 23.51
CA VAL A 259 31.07 -0.87 22.81
C VAL A 259 29.69 -0.23 22.86
N VAL A 260 29.37 0.52 23.94
CA VAL A 260 28.07 1.19 24.12
C VAL A 260 28.01 2.54 23.41
N ILE A 261 29.10 3.31 23.39
CA ILE A 261 29.12 4.69 22.90
C ILE A 261 29.99 4.85 21.66
N ASP A 262 31.29 4.53 21.76
CA ASP A 262 32.23 4.96 20.71
C ASP A 262 32.00 4.17 19.41
N ASN A 263 31.83 2.84 19.50
CA ASN A 263 31.57 1.99 18.33
C ASN A 263 30.15 2.19 17.78
N THR A 264 29.13 2.39 18.62
CA THR A 264 27.77 2.69 18.14
C THR A 264 27.75 4.00 17.35
N GLN A 265 28.38 5.07 17.87
CA GLN A 265 28.55 6.34 17.17
C GLN A 265 29.37 6.19 15.89
N LYS A 266 30.42 5.36 15.91
CA LYS A 266 31.22 5.06 14.71
C LYS A 266 30.37 4.43 13.62
N ILE A 267 29.54 3.43 13.93
CA ILE A 267 28.63 2.83 12.95
C ILE A 267 27.61 3.85 12.45
N ALA A 268 26.99 4.63 13.34
CA ALA A 268 26.04 5.68 12.97
C ALA A 268 26.66 6.73 12.03
N SER A 269 27.92 7.13 12.27
CA SER A 269 28.64 8.10 11.44
C SER A 269 28.93 7.62 10.01
N MET A 270 28.77 6.33 9.72
CA MET A 270 28.93 5.79 8.37
C MET A 270 27.70 6.05 7.49
N VAL A 271 26.55 6.32 8.10
CA VAL A 271 25.27 6.51 7.41
C VAL A 271 25.15 7.94 6.91
N SER A 272 24.83 8.10 5.62
CA SER A 272 24.61 9.40 5.01
C SER A 272 23.36 10.08 5.59
N PRO A 273 23.41 11.39 5.91
CA PRO A 273 22.23 12.14 6.35
C PRO A 273 21.21 12.38 5.22
N ASP A 274 21.61 12.21 3.96
CA ASP A 274 20.79 12.53 2.78
C ASP A 274 19.92 11.36 2.29
N ILE A 275 19.82 10.27 3.07
CA ILE A 275 18.98 9.13 2.71
C ILE A 275 17.51 9.52 2.82
N ARG A 276 16.77 9.33 1.74
CA ARG A 276 15.32 9.51 1.69
C ARG A 276 14.68 8.20 1.22
N PRO A 277 13.55 7.77 1.81
CA PRO A 277 12.89 6.52 1.41
C PRO A 277 12.55 6.46 -0.08
N PHE A 278 12.23 7.60 -0.69
CA PHE A 278 12.00 7.74 -2.12
C PHE A 278 12.45 9.13 -2.60
N PRO A 279 12.70 9.31 -3.91
CA PRO A 279 13.08 10.59 -4.51
C PRO A 279 12.06 11.70 -4.24
N GLN A 280 12.55 12.94 -4.15
CA GLN A 280 11.67 14.11 -4.08
C GLN A 280 11.21 14.51 -5.48
N GLY A 281 9.94 14.87 -5.60
CA GLY A 281 9.29 15.28 -6.84
C GLY A 281 8.27 14.26 -7.31
N THR A 282 7.56 14.62 -8.38
CA THR A 282 6.57 13.76 -9.03
C THR A 282 7.21 13.04 -10.22
N PHE A 283 6.92 11.74 -10.35
CA PHE A 283 7.45 10.88 -11.39
C PHE A 283 6.30 10.18 -12.11
N PRO A 284 5.46 10.93 -12.86
CA PRO A 284 4.38 10.33 -13.66
C PRO A 284 4.97 9.51 -14.82
N PRO A 285 4.28 8.47 -15.30
CA PRO A 285 4.66 7.80 -16.54
C PRO A 285 4.59 8.78 -17.72
N GLU A 286 5.42 8.57 -18.74
CA GLU A 286 5.42 9.41 -19.95
C GLU A 286 4.93 8.62 -21.18
N ILE A 287 3.96 9.19 -21.89
CA ILE A 287 3.63 8.83 -23.27
C ILE A 287 3.76 10.12 -24.09
N PRO A 288 4.77 10.26 -24.96
CA PRO A 288 5.08 11.53 -25.63
C PRO A 288 3.90 12.19 -26.35
N ALA A 289 3.00 11.40 -26.94
CA ALA A 289 1.85 11.91 -27.69
C ALA A 289 0.60 12.18 -26.82
N ALA A 290 0.63 11.92 -25.51
CA ALA A 290 -0.57 11.96 -24.68
C ALA A 290 -1.20 13.36 -24.60
N ALA A 291 -0.39 14.41 -24.39
CA ALA A 291 -0.89 15.77 -24.29
C ALA A 291 -1.56 16.22 -25.60
N ASP A 292 -0.89 16.03 -26.72
CA ASP A 292 -1.41 16.37 -28.06
C ASP A 292 -2.70 15.60 -28.37
N GLU A 293 -2.75 14.31 -28.02
CA GLU A 293 -3.95 13.49 -28.21
C GLU A 293 -5.11 13.95 -27.34
N VAL A 294 -4.88 14.36 -26.08
CA VAL A 294 -5.94 14.92 -25.22
C VAL A 294 -6.51 16.20 -25.82
N VAL A 295 -5.67 17.11 -26.31
CA VAL A 295 -6.12 18.32 -27.02
C VAL A 295 -6.98 17.95 -28.22
N ARG A 296 -6.49 17.03 -29.07
CA ARG A 296 -7.17 16.59 -30.28
C ARG A 296 -8.54 15.98 -29.97
N ILE A 297 -8.59 15.01 -29.05
CA ILE A 297 -9.82 14.31 -28.65
C ILE A 297 -10.83 15.31 -28.08
N THR A 298 -10.37 16.22 -27.21
CA THR A 298 -11.23 17.24 -26.57
C THR A 298 -11.88 18.14 -27.61
N TRP A 299 -11.12 18.67 -28.55
CA TRP A 299 -11.66 19.56 -29.58
C TRP A 299 -12.51 18.81 -30.62
N GLU A 300 -12.16 17.59 -30.98
CA GLU A 300 -13.01 16.75 -31.84
C GLU A 300 -14.40 16.54 -31.22
N ALA A 301 -14.47 16.20 -29.93
CA ALA A 301 -15.72 16.02 -29.20
C ALA A 301 -16.47 17.36 -28.98
N CYS A 302 -15.75 18.42 -28.63
CA CYS A 302 -16.33 19.75 -28.41
C CYS A 302 -17.01 20.26 -29.67
N ASN A 303 -16.33 20.16 -30.81
CA ASN A 303 -16.88 20.55 -32.11
C ASN A 303 -18.09 19.69 -32.49
N ALA A 304 -18.04 18.38 -32.25
CA ALA A 304 -19.15 17.48 -32.55
C ALA A 304 -20.42 17.80 -31.73
N LEU A 305 -20.28 18.37 -30.53
CA LEU A 305 -21.42 18.71 -29.66
C LEU A 305 -21.92 20.14 -29.86
N TYR A 306 -21.00 21.10 -29.93
CA TYR A 306 -21.28 22.52 -29.74
C TYR A 306 -20.99 23.40 -30.96
N ALA A 307 -20.38 22.89 -32.03
CA ALA A 307 -20.05 23.73 -33.19
C ALA A 307 -21.28 23.97 -34.06
N GLN A 308 -21.93 25.11 -33.87
CA GLN A 308 -22.97 25.59 -34.77
C GLN A 308 -22.30 26.33 -35.93
N ASP A 309 -22.54 25.88 -37.17
CA ASP A 309 -21.94 26.47 -38.38
C ASP A 309 -20.39 26.51 -38.36
N GLY A 310 -19.77 25.59 -37.61
CA GLY A 310 -18.31 25.51 -37.45
C GLY A 310 -17.74 26.34 -36.29
N GLU A 311 -18.58 27.02 -35.50
CA GLU A 311 -18.16 27.84 -34.36
C GLU A 311 -18.76 27.33 -33.04
N VAL A 312 -17.92 27.20 -32.01
CA VAL A 312 -18.32 26.85 -30.65
C VAL A 312 -18.59 28.13 -29.85
N PRO A 313 -19.64 28.19 -29.00
CA PRO A 313 -19.90 29.36 -28.15
C PRO A 313 -18.71 29.76 -27.28
N GLU A 314 -18.42 31.06 -27.21
CA GLU A 314 -17.25 31.61 -26.50
C GLU A 314 -17.13 31.16 -25.03
N PRO A 315 -18.20 31.09 -24.21
CA PRO A 315 -18.07 30.63 -22.83
C PRO A 315 -17.59 29.18 -22.70
N ILE A 316 -17.90 28.34 -23.69
CA ILE A 316 -17.45 26.94 -23.75
C ILE A 316 -15.99 26.88 -24.20
N VAL A 317 -15.62 27.65 -25.24
CA VAL A 317 -14.22 27.77 -25.71
C VAL A 317 -13.32 28.21 -24.56
N ALA A 318 -13.69 29.28 -23.85
CA ALA A 318 -12.93 29.81 -22.73
C ALA A 318 -12.74 28.78 -21.61
N ARG A 319 -13.77 27.99 -21.29
CA ARG A 319 -13.68 26.92 -20.29
C ARG A 319 -12.74 25.79 -20.75
N VAL A 320 -12.88 25.32 -21.98
CA VAL A 320 -12.06 24.24 -22.55
C VAL A 320 -10.59 24.64 -22.62
N GLU A 321 -10.28 25.84 -23.12
CA GLU A 321 -8.90 26.33 -23.23
C GLU A 321 -8.23 26.49 -21.87
N LYS A 322 -8.95 27.08 -20.89
CA LYS A 322 -8.47 27.22 -19.52
C LYS A 322 -8.13 25.87 -18.89
N GLU A 323 -9.02 24.90 -19.01
CA GLU A 323 -8.81 23.56 -18.47
C GLU A 323 -7.67 22.82 -19.17
N LEU A 324 -7.61 22.84 -20.51
CA LEU A 324 -6.55 22.18 -21.27
C LEU A 324 -5.17 22.74 -20.90
N SER A 325 -5.02 24.07 -20.81
CA SER A 325 -3.75 24.70 -20.39
C SER A 325 -3.37 24.20 -19.00
N SER A 326 -4.29 24.26 -18.03
CA SER A 326 -4.02 23.79 -16.66
C SER A 326 -3.64 22.31 -16.60
N ILE A 327 -4.34 21.43 -17.32
CA ILE A 327 -4.07 19.99 -17.33
C ILE A 327 -2.69 19.68 -17.94
N ILE A 328 -2.34 20.34 -19.05
CA ILE A 328 -1.11 20.07 -19.79
C ILE A 328 0.10 20.69 -19.09
N ASP A 329 -0.01 21.95 -18.67
CA ASP A 329 1.09 22.69 -18.04
C ASP A 329 1.50 22.06 -16.70
N ASN A 330 0.54 21.46 -15.97
CA ASN A 330 0.81 20.71 -14.74
C ASN A 330 1.15 19.22 -14.97
N GLY A 331 1.25 18.76 -16.22
CA GLY A 331 1.69 17.39 -16.55
C GLY A 331 0.63 16.29 -16.37
N PHE A 332 -0.65 16.63 -16.20
CA PHE A 332 -1.73 15.67 -16.01
C PHE A 332 -2.34 15.13 -17.31
N GLY A 333 -1.91 15.63 -18.47
CA GLY A 333 -2.39 15.15 -19.78
C GLY A 333 -2.23 13.63 -19.97
N ILE A 334 -1.17 13.03 -19.40
CA ILE A 334 -1.00 11.58 -19.42
C ILE A 334 -2.12 10.83 -18.70
N MET A 335 -2.56 11.32 -17.55
CA MET A 335 -3.62 10.69 -16.77
C MET A 335 -4.93 10.69 -17.54
N TYR A 336 -5.27 11.83 -18.14
CA TYR A 336 -6.46 11.96 -18.99
C TYR A 336 -6.41 11.00 -20.17
N TYR A 337 -5.27 10.91 -20.84
CA TYR A 337 -5.11 10.01 -21.97
C TYR A 337 -5.27 8.53 -21.58
N ILE A 338 -4.65 8.08 -20.48
CA ILE A 338 -4.79 6.70 -19.99
C ILE A 338 -6.25 6.40 -19.62
N SER A 339 -6.89 7.30 -18.87
CA SER A 339 -8.28 7.16 -18.46
C SER A 339 -9.23 7.11 -19.66
N HIS A 340 -9.03 7.96 -20.67
CA HIS A 340 -9.79 7.91 -21.93
C HIS A 340 -9.64 6.53 -22.60
N LYS A 341 -8.40 6.01 -22.72
CA LYS A 341 -8.16 4.70 -23.34
C LYS A 341 -8.81 3.57 -22.56
N LEU A 342 -8.76 3.62 -21.22
CA LEU A 342 -9.44 2.65 -20.36
C LEU A 342 -10.95 2.66 -20.60
N VAL A 343 -11.59 3.81 -20.48
CA VAL A 343 -13.05 3.92 -20.66
C VAL A 343 -13.46 3.50 -22.05
N LYS A 344 -12.76 3.98 -23.08
CA LYS A 344 -13.01 3.62 -24.47
C LYS A 344 -12.93 2.10 -24.69
N LYS A 345 -11.87 1.46 -24.20
CA LYS A 345 -11.71 0.01 -24.33
C LYS A 345 -12.80 -0.75 -23.60
N THR A 346 -13.16 -0.34 -22.39
CA THR A 346 -14.22 -0.99 -21.61
C THR A 346 -15.57 -0.90 -22.32
N ASN A 347 -15.90 0.26 -22.88
CA ASN A 347 -17.11 0.48 -23.67
C ASN A 347 -17.11 -0.37 -24.95
N GLU A 348 -15.98 -0.46 -25.67
CA GLU A 348 -15.83 -1.32 -26.86
C GLU A 348 -15.98 -2.82 -26.54
N ASP A 349 -15.58 -3.24 -25.34
CA ASP A 349 -15.75 -4.61 -24.84
C ASP A 349 -17.17 -4.87 -24.28
N GLY A 350 -18.08 -3.90 -24.35
CA GLY A 350 -19.50 -4.06 -23.99
C GLY A 350 -19.82 -3.86 -22.50
N TYR A 351 -18.94 -3.19 -21.76
CA TYR A 351 -19.13 -2.81 -20.36
C TYR A 351 -19.16 -1.29 -20.23
N ILE A 352 -19.87 -0.78 -19.23
CA ILE A 352 -19.95 0.66 -18.97
C ILE A 352 -19.04 1.00 -17.80
N VAL A 353 -18.48 2.21 -17.82
CA VAL A 353 -17.69 2.76 -16.72
C VAL A 353 -18.47 3.87 -16.05
N GLY A 354 -18.74 3.73 -14.76
CA GLY A 354 -19.37 4.77 -13.96
C GLY A 354 -18.38 5.87 -13.59
N SER A 355 -18.84 7.12 -13.69
CA SER A 355 -18.08 8.30 -13.24
C SER A 355 -17.94 8.35 -11.71
N ARG A 356 -16.80 8.84 -11.19
CA ARG A 356 -16.59 9.01 -9.75
C ARG A 356 -15.59 10.14 -9.44
N GLY A 357 -15.75 10.74 -8.26
CA GLY A 357 -14.78 11.68 -7.71
C GLY A 357 -14.81 13.05 -8.37
N SER A 358 -13.77 13.86 -8.11
CA SER A 358 -13.68 15.24 -8.61
C SER A 358 -13.45 15.39 -10.11
N VAL A 359 -13.12 14.31 -10.83
CA VAL A 359 -12.86 14.41 -12.27
C VAL A 359 -14.10 14.90 -13.05
N GLY A 360 -15.30 14.68 -12.51
CA GLY A 360 -16.56 15.22 -13.05
C GLY A 360 -16.66 16.75 -13.04
N SER A 361 -15.75 17.46 -12.37
CA SER A 361 -15.64 18.91 -12.40
C SER A 361 -14.94 19.45 -13.67
N SER A 362 -14.37 18.57 -14.50
CA SER A 362 -13.60 18.94 -15.70
C SER A 362 -14.38 18.74 -16.99
N VAL A 363 -14.58 19.81 -17.76
CA VAL A 363 -15.21 19.72 -19.10
C VAL A 363 -14.32 18.94 -20.06
N VAL A 364 -12.99 19.00 -19.89
CA VAL A 364 -12.05 18.20 -20.67
C VAL A 364 -12.26 16.70 -20.40
N ALA A 365 -12.55 16.31 -19.15
CA ALA A 365 -12.83 14.92 -18.81
C ALA A 365 -14.15 14.44 -19.42
N PHE A 366 -15.18 15.29 -19.41
CA PHE A 366 -16.45 15.03 -20.11
C PHE A 366 -16.24 14.84 -21.61
N LEU A 367 -15.53 15.76 -22.27
CA LEU A 367 -15.28 15.73 -23.71
C LEU A 367 -14.37 14.57 -24.13
N CYS A 368 -13.42 14.17 -23.27
CA CYS A 368 -12.64 12.96 -23.46
C CYS A 368 -13.44 11.67 -23.19
N GLY A 369 -14.69 11.73 -22.74
CA GLY A 369 -15.48 10.56 -22.37
C GLY A 369 -14.93 9.82 -21.16
N ILE A 370 -14.19 10.50 -20.29
CA ILE A 370 -13.69 9.98 -19.01
C ILE A 370 -14.80 10.04 -17.95
N SER A 371 -15.61 11.10 -18.02
CA SER A 371 -16.79 11.28 -17.15
C SER A 371 -18.02 11.58 -17.99
N GLU A 372 -19.19 11.17 -17.50
CA GLU A 372 -20.50 11.49 -18.05
C GLU A 372 -21.07 12.79 -17.48
N VAL A 373 -20.40 13.36 -16.45
CA VAL A 373 -20.83 14.61 -15.81
C VAL A 373 -20.33 15.79 -16.62
N ASN A 374 -21.25 16.60 -17.13
CA ASN A 374 -20.93 17.85 -17.83
C ASN A 374 -20.91 19.03 -16.85
N PRO A 375 -19.74 19.60 -16.50
CA PRO A 375 -19.64 20.61 -15.45
C PRO A 375 -19.98 22.04 -15.92
N LEU A 376 -20.33 22.22 -17.19
CA LEU A 376 -20.73 23.53 -17.71
C LEU A 376 -21.98 24.06 -16.99
N PRO A 377 -22.24 25.38 -17.04
CA PRO A 377 -23.50 25.94 -16.56
C PRO A 377 -24.71 25.28 -17.24
N PRO A 378 -25.90 25.27 -16.61
CA PRO A 378 -27.10 24.68 -17.18
C PRO A 378 -27.40 25.25 -18.57
N HIS A 379 -27.63 24.40 -19.55
CA HIS A 379 -27.81 24.81 -20.94
C HIS A 379 -28.67 23.83 -21.74
N TYR A 380 -29.20 24.35 -22.85
CA TYR A 380 -29.80 23.56 -23.91
C TYR A 380 -28.80 23.33 -25.04
N VAL A 381 -28.78 22.14 -25.65
CA VAL A 381 -27.99 21.83 -26.86
C VAL A 381 -28.77 20.95 -27.83
N CYS A 382 -28.76 21.29 -29.11
CA CYS A 382 -29.48 20.55 -30.15
C CYS A 382 -28.55 19.55 -30.85
N ARG A 383 -28.86 18.24 -30.84
CA ARG A 383 -28.04 17.22 -31.53
C ARG A 383 -28.01 17.35 -33.06
N HIS A 384 -28.98 18.03 -33.65
CA HIS A 384 -29.09 18.14 -35.12
C HIS A 384 -28.36 19.37 -35.67
N CYS A 385 -28.54 20.54 -35.06
CA CYS A 385 -27.96 21.81 -35.56
C CYS A 385 -26.93 22.43 -34.61
N HIS A 386 -26.57 21.75 -33.51
CA HIS A 386 -25.57 22.16 -32.52
C HIS A 386 -25.82 23.49 -31.81
N ARG A 387 -26.96 24.14 -32.07
CA ARG A 387 -27.34 25.37 -31.38
C ARG A 387 -27.38 25.16 -29.88
N THR A 388 -26.74 26.06 -29.14
CA THR A 388 -26.65 26.05 -27.68
C THR A 388 -27.29 27.30 -27.08
N GLU A 389 -28.01 27.14 -25.98
CA GLU A 389 -28.61 28.25 -25.22
C GLU A 389 -28.30 28.06 -23.73
N LEU A 390 -27.44 28.92 -23.17
CA LEU A 390 -27.13 28.93 -21.74
C LEU A 390 -28.34 29.44 -20.95
N ALA A 391 -28.61 28.83 -19.80
CA ALA A 391 -29.61 29.31 -18.86
C ALA A 391 -29.09 30.55 -18.10
N PRO A 392 -29.98 31.37 -17.51
CA PRO A 392 -29.55 32.46 -16.65
C PRO A 392 -28.82 31.96 -15.40
N ASP A 393 -27.73 32.63 -15.04
CA ASP A 393 -26.87 32.28 -13.90
C ASP A 393 -27.65 32.20 -12.58
N GLY A 394 -27.37 31.16 -11.80
CA GLY A 394 -27.91 30.98 -10.44
C GLY A 394 -29.40 30.66 -10.34
N VAL A 395 -30.10 30.43 -11.46
CA VAL A 395 -31.53 30.09 -11.46
C VAL A 395 -31.78 28.59 -11.32
N TYR A 396 -30.94 27.77 -11.94
CA TYR A 396 -31.05 26.30 -11.91
C TYR A 396 -29.74 25.72 -11.37
N GLY A 397 -29.83 24.74 -10.46
CA GLY A 397 -28.66 23.99 -9.98
C GLY A 397 -28.21 22.87 -10.93
N SER A 398 -29.06 22.49 -11.89
CA SER A 398 -28.76 21.47 -12.91
C SER A 398 -29.52 21.75 -14.20
N GLY A 399 -28.89 21.49 -15.33
CA GLY A 399 -29.50 21.52 -16.65
C GLY A 399 -30.63 20.51 -16.80
N PHE A 400 -30.59 19.40 -16.05
CA PHE A 400 -31.65 18.39 -16.06
C PHE A 400 -32.99 18.95 -15.55
N ASP A 401 -32.97 20.01 -14.77
CA ASP A 401 -34.17 20.68 -14.25
C ASP A 401 -34.73 21.75 -15.20
N LEU A 402 -34.06 22.03 -16.33
CA LEU A 402 -34.57 22.94 -17.34
C LEU A 402 -35.90 22.42 -17.93
N PRO A 403 -36.87 23.30 -18.22
CA PRO A 403 -38.12 22.88 -18.84
C PRO A 403 -37.87 22.31 -20.23
N ALA A 404 -38.61 21.28 -20.62
CA ALA A 404 -38.51 20.71 -21.96
C ALA A 404 -38.80 21.79 -23.03
N LYS A 405 -37.93 21.86 -24.04
CA LYS A 405 -37.96 22.88 -25.09
C LYS A 405 -37.56 22.26 -26.42
N VAL A 406 -38.09 22.79 -27.53
CA VAL A 406 -37.67 22.43 -28.88
C VAL A 406 -36.72 23.48 -29.45
N CYS A 407 -35.80 23.05 -30.30
CA CYS A 407 -34.85 23.91 -30.96
C CYS A 407 -35.58 24.85 -31.93
N PRO A 408 -35.49 26.18 -31.77
CA PRO A 408 -36.20 27.12 -32.63
C PRO A 408 -35.63 27.16 -34.06
N ALA A 409 -34.40 26.64 -34.27
CA ALA A 409 -33.75 26.62 -35.58
C ALA A 409 -34.15 25.43 -36.45
N CYS A 410 -34.36 24.24 -35.87
CA CYS A 410 -34.64 23.01 -36.63
C CYS A 410 -35.86 22.19 -36.15
N GLY A 411 -36.48 22.57 -35.04
CA GLY A 411 -37.66 21.90 -34.49
C GLY A 411 -37.39 20.64 -33.66
N GLU A 412 -36.15 20.14 -33.63
CA GLU A 412 -35.78 18.97 -32.83
C GLU A 412 -35.81 19.27 -31.31
N PRO A 413 -36.16 18.29 -30.45
CA PRO A 413 -36.08 18.46 -29.00
C PRO A 413 -34.68 18.84 -28.55
N TYR A 414 -34.58 19.82 -27.65
CA TYR A 414 -33.32 20.14 -27.02
C TYR A 414 -32.92 19.06 -26.01
N ILE A 415 -31.62 18.77 -25.96
CA ILE A 415 -31.01 18.16 -24.78
C ILE A 415 -30.79 19.25 -23.74
N ARG A 416 -30.91 18.86 -22.48
CA ARG A 416 -30.71 19.72 -21.32
C ARG A 416 -29.56 19.12 -20.53
N ASP A 417 -28.54 19.92 -20.22
CA ASP A 417 -27.33 19.44 -19.58
C ASP A 417 -26.59 20.58 -18.85
N GLY A 418 -25.49 20.27 -18.16
CA GLY A 418 -24.69 21.21 -17.39
C GLY A 418 -25.03 21.20 -15.90
N GLN A 419 -24.04 20.92 -15.06
CA GLN A 419 -24.20 20.73 -13.61
C GLN A 419 -23.58 21.86 -12.77
N ASP A 420 -23.08 22.93 -13.41
CA ASP A 420 -22.49 24.11 -12.79
C ASP A 420 -21.37 23.81 -11.77
N ILE A 421 -20.41 22.98 -12.18
CA ILE A 421 -19.32 22.52 -11.28
C ILE A 421 -18.03 23.28 -11.61
N PRO A 422 -17.39 23.94 -10.63
CA PRO A 422 -16.13 24.66 -10.86
C PRO A 422 -14.98 23.67 -11.06
N PHE A 423 -14.13 23.94 -12.07
CA PHE A 423 -12.99 23.09 -12.41
C PHE A 423 -11.98 23.00 -11.27
N GLU A 424 -11.82 24.07 -10.51
CA GLU A 424 -10.88 24.21 -9.42
C GLU A 424 -11.15 23.25 -8.27
N THR A 425 -12.35 22.66 -8.14
CA THR A 425 -12.58 21.55 -7.21
C THR A 425 -11.63 20.38 -7.49
N PHE A 426 -11.27 20.16 -8.75
CA PHE A 426 -10.38 19.08 -9.17
C PHE A 426 -8.91 19.43 -8.97
N LEU A 427 -8.42 20.53 -9.55
CA LEU A 427 -6.98 20.87 -9.60
C LEU A 427 -6.56 22.06 -8.74
N GLY A 428 -7.48 22.68 -8.01
CA GLY A 428 -7.23 23.95 -7.35
C GLY A 428 -7.02 25.10 -8.34
N PHE A 429 -6.51 26.23 -7.83
CA PHE A 429 -6.20 27.41 -8.64
C PHE A 429 -4.77 27.42 -9.16
N ASP A 430 -3.83 26.85 -8.41
CA ASP A 430 -2.39 26.94 -8.69
C ASP A 430 -1.79 25.59 -9.14
N GLY A 431 -2.61 24.58 -9.40
CA GLY A 431 -2.13 23.21 -9.68
C GLY A 431 -1.45 22.56 -8.47
N ASP A 432 -1.69 23.07 -7.27
CA ASP A 432 -1.10 22.65 -6.00
C ASP A 432 -1.70 21.35 -5.45
N LYS A 433 -2.74 20.83 -6.12
CA LYS A 433 -3.43 19.59 -5.77
C LYS A 433 -3.15 18.53 -6.82
N GLN A 434 -2.56 17.41 -6.39
CA GLN A 434 -2.45 16.23 -7.24
C GLN A 434 -3.85 15.62 -7.44
N PRO A 435 -4.33 15.50 -8.69
CA PRO A 435 -5.64 14.93 -8.98
C PRO A 435 -5.61 13.40 -8.84
N ASP A 436 -6.72 12.85 -8.36
CA ASP A 436 -7.04 11.41 -8.48
C ASP A 436 -8.18 11.26 -9.51
N ILE A 437 -7.97 10.41 -10.54
CA ILE A 437 -9.04 10.03 -11.47
C ILE A 437 -9.58 8.67 -11.03
N ASP A 438 -10.80 8.71 -10.47
CA ASP A 438 -11.52 7.54 -10.02
C ASP A 438 -12.48 7.04 -11.10
N LEU A 439 -12.40 5.76 -11.43
CA LEU A 439 -13.29 5.13 -12.41
C LEU A 439 -13.93 3.89 -11.79
N ASN A 440 -15.25 3.81 -11.86
CA ASN A 440 -16.02 2.66 -11.38
C ASN A 440 -16.26 1.69 -12.54
N PHE A 441 -15.50 0.60 -12.58
CA PHE A 441 -15.68 -0.50 -13.51
C PHE A 441 -16.65 -1.54 -12.95
N SER A 442 -17.27 -2.32 -13.84
CA SER A 442 -17.93 -3.55 -13.40
C SER A 442 -16.93 -4.45 -12.66
N GLY A 443 -17.35 -5.04 -11.54
CA GLY A 443 -16.56 -6.02 -10.81
C GLY A 443 -16.10 -7.20 -11.68
N GLU A 444 -16.89 -7.57 -12.71
CA GLU A 444 -16.55 -8.62 -13.67
C GLU A 444 -15.44 -8.22 -14.64
N TYR A 445 -15.33 -6.92 -14.95
CA TYR A 445 -14.38 -6.39 -15.94
C TYR A 445 -13.10 -5.82 -15.30
N GLN A 446 -13.11 -5.54 -13.99
CA GLN A 446 -12.01 -4.88 -13.29
C GLN A 446 -10.63 -5.53 -13.57
N SER A 447 -10.57 -6.87 -13.57
CA SER A 447 -9.32 -7.59 -13.84
C SER A 447 -8.80 -7.38 -15.27
N SER A 448 -9.70 -7.30 -16.25
CA SER A 448 -9.35 -6.99 -17.65
C SER A 448 -8.86 -5.55 -17.80
N ALA A 449 -9.45 -4.60 -17.08
CA ALA A 449 -8.98 -3.22 -17.04
C ALA A 449 -7.57 -3.11 -16.42
N HIS A 450 -7.29 -3.85 -15.34
CA HIS A 450 -5.93 -3.95 -14.78
C HIS A 450 -4.94 -4.53 -15.79
N GLN A 451 -5.32 -5.60 -16.49
CA GLN A 451 -4.47 -6.23 -17.51
C GLN A 451 -4.16 -5.27 -18.68
N TYR A 452 -5.11 -4.41 -19.06
CA TYR A 452 -4.87 -3.43 -20.11
C TYR A 452 -3.81 -2.38 -19.72
N ILE A 453 -3.74 -1.98 -18.44
CA ILE A 453 -2.66 -1.13 -17.94
C ILE A 453 -1.31 -1.87 -18.00
N VAL A 454 -1.28 -3.15 -17.64
CA VAL A 454 -0.09 -3.99 -17.77
C VAL A 454 0.37 -4.09 -19.23
N GLU A 455 -0.55 -4.22 -20.18
CA GLU A 455 -0.23 -4.21 -21.62
C GLU A 455 0.34 -2.87 -22.09
N MET A 456 -0.17 -1.75 -21.54
CA MET A 456 0.25 -0.40 -21.91
C MET A 456 1.66 -0.05 -21.39
N PHE A 457 1.98 -0.41 -20.14
CA PHE A 457 3.22 0.02 -19.48
C PHE A 457 4.24 -1.11 -19.29
N GLY A 458 3.80 -2.36 -19.34
CA GLY A 458 4.60 -3.55 -19.07
C GLY A 458 4.46 -4.05 -17.63
N ASP A 459 4.63 -5.36 -17.48
CA ASP A 459 4.50 -6.08 -16.20
C ASP A 459 5.58 -5.67 -15.17
N SER A 460 6.77 -5.28 -15.63
CA SER A 460 7.84 -4.78 -14.75
C SER A 460 7.66 -3.33 -14.29
N HIS A 461 6.62 -2.63 -14.75
CA HIS A 461 6.33 -1.23 -14.43
C HIS A 461 4.94 -1.03 -13.81
N THR A 462 4.15 -2.10 -13.67
CA THR A 462 2.78 -2.03 -13.18
C THR A 462 2.65 -2.86 -11.92
N TYR A 463 2.20 -2.23 -10.82
CA TYR A 463 2.06 -2.89 -9.52
C TYR A 463 0.72 -2.56 -8.90
N ARG A 464 0.18 -3.46 -8.09
CA ARG A 464 -1.00 -3.15 -7.28
C ARG A 464 -0.56 -2.37 -6.05
N ALA A 465 -1.29 -1.33 -5.66
CA ALA A 465 -0.97 -0.64 -4.41
C ALA A 465 -1.14 -1.61 -3.22
N GLY A 466 -0.10 -1.75 -2.40
CA GLY A 466 -0.13 -2.58 -1.20
C GLY A 466 -0.90 -1.91 -0.05
N THR A 467 -1.45 -2.73 0.84
CA THR A 467 -2.06 -2.23 2.09
C THR A 467 -1.46 -2.96 3.29
N ILE A 468 -1.35 -2.24 4.41
CA ILE A 468 -0.92 -2.79 5.71
C ILE A 468 -2.13 -2.77 6.64
N THR A 469 -2.58 -3.95 7.07
CA THR A 469 -3.72 -4.06 7.98
C THR A 469 -3.21 -4.19 9.41
N GLY A 470 -3.56 -3.22 10.25
CA GLY A 470 -3.34 -3.26 11.69
C GLY A 470 -4.48 -3.93 12.46
N TYR A 471 -4.27 -4.23 13.74
CA TYR A 471 -5.36 -4.61 14.63
C TYR A 471 -6.27 -3.41 14.89
N ALA A 472 -7.58 -3.59 14.72
CA ALA A 472 -8.61 -2.64 15.16
C ALA A 472 -9.06 -2.96 16.60
N GLU A 473 -9.65 -1.97 17.28
CA GLU A 473 -10.04 -2.03 18.70
C GLU A 473 -10.78 -3.33 19.09
N LYS A 474 -11.82 -3.72 18.34
CA LYS A 474 -12.58 -4.95 18.62
C LYS A 474 -11.72 -6.22 18.55
N ASN A 475 -10.85 -6.30 17.56
CA ASN A 475 -9.96 -7.45 17.37
C ASN A 475 -8.87 -7.48 18.44
N ALA A 476 -8.33 -6.31 18.81
CA ALA A 476 -7.34 -6.16 19.86
C ALA A 476 -7.90 -6.59 21.24
N ALA A 477 -9.13 -6.17 21.58
CA ALA A 477 -9.81 -6.64 22.80
C ALA A 477 -9.96 -8.16 22.83
N GLY A 478 -10.24 -8.78 21.68
CA GLY A 478 -10.27 -10.24 21.55
C GLY A 478 -8.92 -10.93 21.86
N LEU A 479 -7.79 -10.29 21.53
CA LEU A 479 -6.47 -10.82 21.88
C LEU A 479 -6.20 -10.75 23.39
N VAL A 480 -6.58 -9.64 24.03
CA VAL A 480 -6.43 -9.46 25.48
C VAL A 480 -7.24 -10.52 26.23
N LEU A 481 -8.47 -10.81 25.78
CA LEU A 481 -9.31 -11.86 26.37
C LEU A 481 -8.68 -13.25 26.25
N LYS A 482 -8.08 -13.58 25.09
CA LYS A 482 -7.35 -14.85 24.91
C LYS A 482 -6.13 -14.94 25.80
N TYR A 483 -5.40 -13.84 25.96
CA TYR A 483 -4.24 -13.77 26.86
C TYR A 483 -4.65 -13.97 28.33
N MET A 484 -5.77 -13.37 28.73
CA MET A 484 -6.37 -13.54 30.06
C MET A 484 -6.75 -15.01 30.32
N GLU A 485 -7.36 -15.68 29.33
CA GLU A 485 -7.71 -17.10 29.40
C GLU A 485 -6.46 -18.00 29.50
N ALA A 486 -5.42 -17.72 28.70
CA ALA A 486 -4.20 -18.52 28.67
C ALA A 486 -3.35 -18.40 29.96
N THR A 487 -3.33 -17.22 30.57
CA THR A 487 -2.56 -16.96 31.80
C THR A 487 -3.35 -17.21 33.08
N GLY A 488 -4.69 -17.29 33.00
CA GLY A 488 -5.56 -17.38 34.17
C GLY A 488 -5.64 -16.09 34.99
N LEU A 489 -5.10 -14.98 34.47
CA LEU A 489 -5.22 -13.65 35.07
C LEU A 489 -6.65 -13.11 34.93
N PHE A 490 -6.98 -12.08 35.70
CA PHE A 490 -8.25 -11.37 35.57
C PHE A 490 -8.01 -9.88 35.31
N PHE A 491 -8.63 -9.36 34.24
CA PHE A 491 -8.58 -7.94 33.89
C PHE A 491 -9.97 -7.31 33.98
N THR A 492 -10.04 -6.09 34.51
CA THR A 492 -11.27 -5.30 34.50
C THR A 492 -11.59 -4.82 33.07
N LYS A 493 -12.83 -4.39 32.82
CA LYS A 493 -13.20 -3.80 31.51
C LYS A 493 -12.32 -2.61 31.13
N ALA A 494 -11.95 -1.78 32.10
CA ALA A 494 -11.07 -0.63 31.88
C ALA A 494 -9.67 -1.08 31.46
N GLU A 495 -9.14 -2.13 32.10
CA GLU A 495 -7.83 -2.68 31.77
C GLU A 495 -7.81 -3.35 30.39
N ILE A 496 -8.88 -4.07 30.03
CA ILE A 496 -9.03 -4.65 28.69
C ILE A 496 -9.03 -3.55 27.62
N ALA A 497 -9.76 -2.45 27.86
CA ALA A 497 -9.79 -1.32 26.93
C ALA A 497 -8.42 -0.66 26.79
N ARG A 498 -7.70 -0.41 27.91
CA ARG A 498 -6.32 0.11 27.90
C ARG A 498 -5.38 -0.78 27.08
N LEU A 499 -5.39 -2.08 27.36
CA LEU A 499 -4.53 -3.05 26.68
C LEU A 499 -4.88 -3.15 25.18
N ALA A 500 -6.17 -3.14 24.84
CA ALA A 500 -6.63 -3.15 23.45
C ALA A 500 -6.21 -1.89 22.69
N GLN A 501 -6.26 -0.72 23.34
CA GLN A 501 -5.82 0.54 22.75
C GLN A 501 -4.31 0.52 22.44
N GLY A 502 -3.48 -0.03 23.32
CA GLY A 502 -2.03 -0.18 23.08
C GLY A 502 -1.65 -1.17 21.98
N LEU A 503 -2.58 -2.05 21.58
CA LEU A 503 -2.40 -2.98 20.45
C LEU A 503 -2.94 -2.42 19.12
N ASN A 504 -3.69 -1.32 19.17
CA ASN A 504 -4.34 -0.73 18.00
C ASN A 504 -3.28 -0.27 16.98
N GLY A 505 -3.50 -0.58 15.70
CA GLY A 505 -2.60 -0.20 14.60
C GLY A 505 -1.36 -1.08 14.43
N ILE A 506 -1.04 -1.99 15.37
CA ILE A 506 0.07 -2.94 15.18
C ILE A 506 -0.19 -3.81 13.95
N LYS A 507 0.78 -3.87 13.03
CA LYS A 507 0.69 -4.64 11.78
C LYS A 507 0.33 -6.10 12.07
N ARG A 508 -0.71 -6.59 11.41
CA ARG A 508 -1.16 -7.99 11.46
C ARG A 508 -0.90 -8.72 10.14
N SER A 509 -1.22 -8.07 9.02
CA SER A 509 -1.11 -8.67 7.68
C SER A 509 -0.89 -7.59 6.62
N THR A 510 -0.56 -8.01 5.41
CA THR A 510 -0.59 -7.15 4.21
C THR A 510 -1.74 -7.57 3.30
N GLY A 511 -2.15 -6.66 2.43
CA GLY A 511 -3.21 -6.88 1.46
C GLY A 511 -2.98 -6.07 0.19
N GLN A 512 -4.04 -5.91 -0.59
CA GLN A 512 -4.04 -5.18 -1.84
C GLN A 512 -5.08 -4.06 -1.80
N HIS A 513 -4.79 -2.94 -2.46
CA HIS A 513 -5.76 -1.87 -2.65
C HIS A 513 -6.93 -2.38 -3.54
N PRO A 514 -8.18 -2.00 -3.25
CA PRO A 514 -9.34 -2.47 -4.00
C PRO A 514 -9.25 -2.24 -5.51
N GLY A 515 -8.64 -1.15 -5.96
CA GLY A 515 -8.47 -0.86 -7.38
C GLY A 515 -7.23 -0.07 -7.78
N GLY A 516 -6.35 0.22 -6.82
CA GLY A 516 -5.22 1.12 -7.04
C GLY A 516 -4.09 0.43 -7.77
N ILE A 517 -3.77 0.92 -8.97
CA ILE A 517 -2.65 0.47 -9.78
C ILE A 517 -1.59 1.58 -9.79
N VAL A 518 -0.38 1.23 -9.40
CA VAL A 518 0.80 2.09 -9.39
C VAL A 518 1.60 1.82 -10.67
N VAL A 519 1.92 2.89 -11.39
CA VAL A 519 2.68 2.82 -12.64
C VAL A 519 4.03 3.51 -12.48
N ILE A 520 5.11 2.75 -12.69
CA ILE A 520 6.49 3.23 -12.60
C ILE A 520 6.94 3.74 -13.97
N PRO A 521 7.53 4.95 -14.06
CA PRO A 521 8.10 5.47 -15.31
C PRO A 521 9.13 4.52 -15.94
N LYS A 522 9.23 4.54 -17.27
CA LYS A 522 10.11 3.61 -18.01
C LYS A 522 11.60 3.89 -17.81
N ASP A 523 11.97 5.09 -17.41
CA ASP A 523 13.34 5.50 -17.09
C ASP A 523 13.74 5.16 -15.64
N ARG A 524 12.82 4.60 -14.85
CA ARG A 524 12.99 4.26 -13.43
C ARG A 524 12.70 2.79 -13.15
N GLU A 525 13.14 2.33 -12.00
CA GLU A 525 12.76 1.01 -11.48
C GLU A 525 11.90 1.17 -10.21
N VAL A 526 11.06 0.17 -9.92
CA VAL A 526 10.20 0.20 -8.71
C VAL A 526 11.02 0.39 -7.42
N PHE A 527 12.25 -0.12 -7.39
CA PHE A 527 13.16 -0.05 -6.24
C PHE A 527 13.75 1.34 -6.01
N ASP A 528 13.51 2.30 -6.91
CA ASP A 528 13.77 3.70 -6.62
C ASP A 528 12.76 4.25 -5.59
N PHE A 529 11.59 3.60 -5.45
CA PHE A 529 10.48 4.11 -4.65
C PHE A 529 10.05 3.19 -3.51
N THR A 530 9.97 1.88 -3.77
CA THR A 530 9.44 0.91 -2.81
C THR A 530 9.98 -0.50 -3.08
N PRO A 531 10.16 -1.34 -2.06
CA PRO A 531 10.18 -2.78 -2.27
C PRO A 531 8.84 -3.27 -2.83
N ILE A 532 8.81 -4.52 -3.31
CA ILE A 532 7.59 -5.21 -3.76
C ILE A 532 7.42 -6.52 -3.00
N GLN A 533 6.19 -7.02 -2.95
CA GLN A 533 5.87 -8.32 -2.36
C GLN A 533 4.61 -8.92 -2.97
N PHE A 534 4.28 -10.15 -2.59
CA PHE A 534 2.94 -10.68 -2.80
C PHE A 534 1.97 -10.18 -1.71
N PRO A 535 0.69 -9.92 -2.05
CA PRO A 535 -0.32 -9.60 -1.06
C PRO A 535 -0.54 -10.81 -0.13
N ALA A 536 -0.47 -10.58 1.18
CA ALA A 536 -0.55 -11.63 2.20
C ALA A 536 0.42 -12.82 1.96
N ASP A 537 1.56 -12.56 1.30
CA ASP A 537 2.59 -13.55 0.95
C ASP A 537 2.08 -14.74 0.08
N LYS A 538 1.02 -14.51 -0.70
CA LYS A 538 0.43 -15.52 -1.60
C LYS A 538 1.09 -15.52 -2.98
N GLU A 539 1.92 -16.53 -3.26
CA GLU A 539 2.68 -16.67 -4.52
C GLU A 539 1.79 -16.86 -5.77
N ASP A 540 0.50 -17.15 -5.63
CA ASP A 540 -0.47 -17.33 -6.72
C ASP A 540 -1.21 -16.04 -7.11
N ALA A 541 -0.86 -14.90 -6.51
CA ALA A 541 -1.45 -13.61 -6.88
C ALA A 541 -1.04 -13.20 -8.30
N SER A 542 -1.98 -12.58 -9.03
CA SER A 542 -1.78 -12.16 -10.43
C SER A 542 -0.79 -11.01 -10.60
N MET A 543 -0.58 -10.20 -9.55
CA MET A 543 0.28 -9.02 -9.60
C MET A 543 0.96 -8.82 -8.25
N ASN A 544 2.21 -8.36 -8.28
CA ASN A 544 2.93 -7.93 -7.08
C ASN A 544 2.33 -6.63 -6.54
N THR A 545 2.37 -6.48 -5.22
CA THR A 545 2.01 -5.25 -4.54
C THR A 545 3.24 -4.42 -4.16
N THR A 546 3.09 -3.10 -4.11
CA THR A 546 4.05 -2.24 -3.41
C THR A 546 4.18 -2.66 -1.94
N HIS A 547 5.37 -2.57 -1.37
CA HIS A 547 5.60 -2.89 0.04
C HIS A 547 5.17 -1.73 0.95
N PHE A 548 5.42 -0.49 0.52
CA PHE A 548 4.80 0.68 1.12
C PHE A 548 3.33 0.77 0.71
N ASP A 549 2.51 1.25 1.64
CA ASP A 549 1.18 1.72 1.31
C ASP A 549 1.27 2.97 0.42
N PHE A 550 0.26 3.18 -0.42
CA PHE A 550 0.30 4.29 -1.37
C PHE A 550 0.34 5.67 -0.70
N ASN A 551 -0.23 5.83 0.50
CA ASN A 551 -0.25 7.14 1.17
C ASN A 551 1.18 7.63 1.45
N ALA A 552 2.11 6.72 1.71
CA ALA A 552 3.52 7.04 1.88
C ALA A 552 4.17 7.65 0.63
N MET A 553 3.63 7.40 -0.57
CA MET A 553 4.23 7.79 -1.86
C MET A 553 3.28 8.62 -2.74
N HIS A 554 2.18 9.14 -2.18
CA HIS A 554 1.10 9.75 -2.98
C HIS A 554 1.58 10.94 -3.83
N ASP A 555 2.48 11.77 -3.28
CA ASP A 555 3.09 12.92 -3.94
C ASP A 555 4.20 12.56 -4.95
N THR A 556 4.57 11.28 -5.05
CA THR A 556 5.78 10.85 -5.78
C THR A 556 5.46 10.06 -7.04
N ILE A 557 4.49 9.14 -6.98
CA ILE A 557 4.14 8.26 -8.10
C ILE A 557 2.65 8.36 -8.40
N LEU A 558 2.30 8.25 -9.68
CA LEU A 558 0.92 8.17 -10.13
C LEU A 558 0.23 6.85 -9.72
N LYS A 559 -0.99 6.97 -9.19
CA LYS A 559 -1.93 5.86 -9.00
C LYS A 559 -3.15 6.06 -9.89
N LEU A 560 -3.60 4.97 -10.49
CA LEU A 560 -4.88 4.87 -11.20
C LEU A 560 -5.84 4.06 -10.33
N ASP A 561 -6.96 4.63 -9.92
CA ASP A 561 -7.98 3.93 -9.14
C ASP A 561 -9.04 3.32 -10.06
N ILE A 562 -8.77 2.06 -10.45
CA ILE A 562 -9.63 1.21 -11.27
C ILE A 562 -10.49 0.38 -10.31
N LEU A 563 -11.56 0.98 -9.80
CA LEU A 563 -12.40 0.41 -8.75
C LEU A 563 -13.46 -0.52 -9.34
N GLY A 564 -13.73 -1.64 -8.65
CA GLY A 564 -14.89 -2.48 -8.96
C GLY A 564 -16.13 -1.93 -8.26
N HIS A 565 -17.23 -1.80 -8.99
CA HIS A 565 -18.51 -1.32 -8.48
C HIS A 565 -19.67 -2.15 -9.05
N ASP A 566 -20.76 -2.24 -8.28
CA ASP A 566 -21.92 -3.04 -8.66
C ASP A 566 -22.82 -2.28 -9.65
N ASP A 567 -22.94 -0.94 -9.55
CA ASP A 567 -23.79 -0.14 -10.46
C ASP A 567 -23.53 -0.38 -11.95
N PRO A 568 -22.28 -0.33 -12.48
CA PRO A 568 -22.05 -0.61 -13.89
C PRO A 568 -22.41 -2.06 -14.28
N THR A 569 -22.23 -3.00 -13.36
CA THR A 569 -22.62 -4.41 -13.54
C THR A 569 -24.14 -4.54 -13.62
N MET A 570 -24.86 -3.89 -12.71
CA MET A 570 -26.32 -3.91 -12.66
C MET A 570 -26.94 -3.27 -13.91
N LEU A 571 -26.43 -2.09 -14.29
CA LEU A 571 -26.87 -1.40 -15.51
C LEU A 571 -26.66 -2.27 -16.74
N LYS A 572 -25.48 -2.88 -16.89
CA LYS A 572 -25.20 -3.83 -17.98
C LYS A 572 -26.20 -4.97 -18.01
N VAL A 573 -26.42 -5.65 -16.89
CA VAL A 573 -27.37 -6.78 -16.81
C VAL A 573 -28.79 -6.33 -17.17
N MET A 574 -29.23 -5.16 -16.69
CA MET A 574 -30.54 -4.61 -17.04
C MET A 574 -30.65 -4.27 -18.53
N SER A 575 -29.61 -3.68 -19.12
CA SER A 575 -29.56 -3.38 -20.56
C SER A 575 -29.61 -4.66 -21.39
N ASP A 576 -28.80 -5.66 -21.04
CA ASP A 576 -28.73 -6.96 -21.73
C ASP A 576 -30.07 -7.72 -21.65
N ILE A 577 -30.79 -7.64 -20.51
CA ILE A 577 -32.10 -8.30 -20.32
C ILE A 577 -33.22 -7.57 -21.08
N THR A 578 -33.25 -6.25 -21.02
CA THR A 578 -34.36 -5.44 -21.54
C THR A 578 -34.18 -5.06 -23.01
N GLY A 579 -32.95 -5.08 -23.52
CA GLY A 579 -32.57 -4.53 -24.82
C GLY A 579 -32.57 -3.00 -24.86
N VAL A 580 -32.79 -2.32 -23.73
CA VAL A 580 -32.76 -0.86 -23.62
C VAL A 580 -31.31 -0.41 -23.51
N LYS A 581 -30.90 0.52 -24.38
CA LYS A 581 -29.60 1.18 -24.29
C LYS A 581 -29.62 2.22 -23.19
N ILE A 582 -28.56 2.27 -22.39
CA ILE A 582 -28.50 3.13 -21.20
C ILE A 582 -28.41 4.60 -21.60
N GLU A 583 -27.74 4.90 -22.69
CA GLU A 583 -27.56 6.24 -23.25
C GLU A 583 -28.87 6.85 -23.78
N ASP A 584 -29.89 6.02 -23.99
CA ASP A 584 -31.21 6.42 -24.47
C ASP A 584 -32.20 6.68 -23.30
N ILE A 585 -31.78 6.48 -22.04
CA ILE A 585 -32.62 6.70 -20.86
C ILE A 585 -32.82 8.22 -20.65
N PRO A 586 -34.07 8.72 -20.57
CA PRO A 586 -34.32 10.15 -20.38
C PRO A 586 -33.94 10.63 -18.97
N ILE A 587 -33.25 11.77 -18.90
CA ILE A 587 -32.84 12.40 -17.64
C ILE A 587 -33.42 13.83 -17.54
N PRO A 588 -34.21 14.15 -16.48
CA PRO A 588 -34.91 13.22 -15.60
C PRO A 588 -36.19 12.71 -16.27
N ASP A 589 -36.58 11.46 -15.96
CA ASP A 589 -37.90 10.92 -16.30
C ASP A 589 -38.93 11.29 -15.20
N PRO A 590 -40.08 11.91 -15.54
CA PRO A 590 -41.08 12.31 -14.54
C PRO A 590 -41.63 11.16 -13.69
N LYS A 591 -41.79 9.97 -14.27
CA LYS A 591 -42.30 8.78 -13.57
C LYS A 591 -41.24 8.22 -12.63
N VAL A 592 -39.96 8.27 -13.02
CA VAL A 592 -38.83 7.89 -12.14
C VAL A 592 -38.70 8.89 -10.98
N MET A 593 -38.77 10.19 -11.24
CA MET A 593 -38.71 11.21 -10.18
C MET A 593 -39.87 11.09 -9.19
N ALA A 594 -41.05 10.67 -9.64
CA ALA A 594 -42.19 10.44 -8.76
C ALA A 594 -41.96 9.30 -7.74
N LEU A 595 -41.02 8.38 -7.99
CA LEU A 595 -40.67 7.31 -7.04
C LEU A 595 -40.13 7.86 -5.72
N PHE A 596 -39.48 9.02 -5.73
CA PHE A 596 -38.95 9.62 -4.49
C PHE A 596 -40.02 10.26 -3.61
N ARG A 597 -41.27 10.38 -4.08
CA ARG A 597 -42.37 10.99 -3.29
C ARG A 597 -43.57 10.06 -3.09
N SER A 598 -43.62 8.95 -3.82
CA SER A 598 -44.77 8.06 -3.82
C SER A 598 -44.41 6.64 -4.27
N THR A 599 -45.20 5.67 -3.84
CA THR A 599 -45.19 4.29 -4.33
C THR A 599 -46.09 4.06 -5.54
N GLU A 600 -46.90 5.07 -5.93
CA GLU A 600 -47.83 5.02 -7.05
C GLU A 600 -47.18 4.60 -8.39
N PRO A 601 -45.98 5.08 -8.78
CA PRO A 601 -45.40 4.68 -10.06
C PRO A 601 -45.08 3.18 -10.16
N LEU A 602 -44.98 2.49 -9.02
CA LEU A 602 -44.82 1.04 -8.90
C LEU A 602 -46.16 0.29 -8.84
N GLY A 603 -47.29 1.00 -8.80
CA GLY A 603 -48.63 0.42 -8.64
C GLY A 603 -48.91 -0.12 -7.23
N LEU A 604 -48.17 0.34 -6.22
CA LEU A 604 -48.32 -0.11 -4.83
C LEU A 604 -49.15 0.89 -4.02
N PRO A 605 -49.96 0.43 -3.04
CA PRO A 605 -50.69 1.33 -2.13
C PRO A 605 -49.75 2.20 -1.28
N ALA A 606 -50.25 3.36 -0.84
CA ALA A 606 -49.55 4.17 0.17
C ALA A 606 -49.37 3.37 1.48
N GLY A 607 -48.24 3.58 2.16
CA GLY A 607 -47.81 2.84 3.35
C GLY A 607 -47.18 1.48 3.06
N SER A 608 -47.04 1.07 1.79
CA SER A 608 -46.44 -0.23 1.42
C SER A 608 -44.92 -0.30 1.66
N THR A 609 -44.25 0.83 1.77
CA THR A 609 -42.82 0.91 2.09
C THR A 609 -42.62 1.73 3.37
N PRO A 610 -41.54 1.50 4.14
CA PRO A 610 -41.27 2.26 5.36
C PRO A 610 -41.23 3.78 5.14
N ALA A 611 -40.88 4.23 3.94
CA ALA A 611 -40.70 5.63 3.57
C ALA A 611 -41.89 6.22 2.80
N ASP A 612 -42.87 5.39 2.44
CA ASP A 612 -43.94 5.72 1.51
C ASP A 612 -43.46 6.25 0.14
N CYS A 613 -42.25 5.84 -0.25
CA CYS A 613 -41.64 6.12 -1.55
C CYS A 613 -41.13 4.83 -2.19
N GLY A 614 -40.87 4.88 -3.49
CA GLY A 614 -40.34 3.79 -4.31
C GLY A 614 -38.81 3.70 -4.39
N SER A 615 -38.05 4.21 -3.40
CA SER A 615 -36.56 4.21 -3.46
C SER A 615 -35.87 2.94 -2.96
N LEU A 616 -36.63 1.94 -2.48
CA LEU A 616 -36.07 0.68 -1.99
C LEU A 616 -35.28 -0.04 -3.11
N GLY A 617 -34.05 -0.42 -2.81
CA GLY A 617 -33.16 -1.10 -3.75
C GLY A 617 -32.40 -0.17 -4.70
N LEU A 618 -32.67 1.14 -4.68
CA LEU A 618 -31.83 2.12 -5.39
C LEU A 618 -30.50 2.29 -4.64
N PRO A 619 -29.35 2.29 -5.34
CA PRO A 619 -28.05 2.57 -4.74
C PRO A 619 -28.07 3.89 -3.95
N GLU A 620 -27.52 3.87 -2.73
CA GLU A 620 -27.48 4.95 -1.74
C GLU A 620 -28.84 5.48 -1.22
N MET A 621 -29.78 5.77 -2.11
CA MET A 621 -31.12 6.31 -1.81
C MET A 621 -32.08 5.28 -1.20
N GLY A 622 -31.71 4.00 -1.24
CA GLY A 622 -32.45 2.92 -0.61
C GLY A 622 -32.15 2.74 0.87
N THR A 623 -31.18 3.46 1.45
CA THR A 623 -30.81 3.31 2.88
C THR A 623 -31.90 3.86 3.82
N ARG A 624 -31.86 3.46 5.10
CA ARG A 624 -32.82 3.98 6.08
C ARG A 624 -32.71 5.50 6.25
N MET A 625 -31.49 6.02 6.34
CA MET A 625 -31.22 7.44 6.49
C MET A 625 -31.70 8.24 5.27
N ALA A 626 -31.29 7.85 4.06
CA ALA A 626 -31.73 8.54 2.84
C ALA A 626 -33.25 8.53 2.69
N ARG A 627 -33.90 7.42 3.01
CA ARG A 627 -35.38 7.32 3.02
C ARG A 627 -36.06 8.25 4.02
N ASP A 628 -35.50 8.42 5.20
CA ASP A 628 -36.02 9.37 6.19
C ASP A 628 -35.83 10.82 5.69
N MET A 629 -34.68 11.13 5.08
CA MET A 629 -34.44 12.43 4.44
C MET A 629 -35.40 12.71 3.28
N ILE A 630 -35.60 11.74 2.38
CA ILE A 630 -36.55 11.82 1.26
C ILE A 630 -37.97 12.09 1.78
N ARG A 631 -38.38 11.39 2.85
CA ARG A 631 -39.70 11.61 3.46
C ARG A 631 -39.85 13.05 3.96
N GLU A 632 -38.83 13.60 4.59
CA GLU A 632 -38.83 14.96 5.15
C GLU A 632 -38.74 16.06 4.07
N THR A 633 -38.00 15.81 2.99
CA THR A 633 -37.66 16.83 1.97
C THR A 633 -38.54 16.80 0.72
N GLN A 634 -39.17 15.67 0.40
CA GLN A 634 -40.06 15.49 -0.76
C GLN A 634 -39.47 16.04 -2.08
N PRO A 635 -38.32 15.52 -2.53
CA PRO A 635 -37.58 16.07 -3.67
C PRO A 635 -38.40 16.06 -4.97
N THR A 636 -38.34 17.17 -5.72
CA THR A 636 -39.10 17.38 -6.96
C THR A 636 -38.24 17.53 -8.19
N GLN A 637 -37.00 17.97 -8.01
CA GLN A 637 -36.02 18.24 -9.05
C GLN A 637 -34.86 17.25 -8.97
N PHE A 638 -34.12 17.11 -10.07
CA PHE A 638 -32.91 16.29 -10.11
C PHE A 638 -31.85 16.85 -9.15
N PHE A 639 -31.68 18.18 -9.11
CA PHE A 639 -30.73 18.81 -8.19
C PHE A 639 -31.04 18.53 -6.71
N ASP A 640 -32.32 18.38 -6.33
CA ASP A 640 -32.70 17.97 -4.96
C ASP A 640 -32.10 16.59 -4.62
N LEU A 641 -32.05 15.67 -5.59
CA LEU A 641 -31.43 14.35 -5.39
C LEU A 641 -29.91 14.46 -5.24
N VAL A 642 -29.26 15.35 -5.98
CA VAL A 642 -27.82 15.64 -5.84
C VAL A 642 -27.53 16.17 -4.43
N GLN A 643 -28.33 17.10 -3.92
CA GLN A 643 -28.21 17.61 -2.55
C GLN A 643 -28.41 16.50 -1.51
N LEU A 644 -29.44 15.66 -1.67
CA LEU A 644 -29.70 14.53 -0.76
C LEU A 644 -28.57 13.50 -0.77
N MET A 645 -27.95 13.23 -1.92
CA MET A 645 -26.79 12.35 -2.01
C MET A 645 -25.65 12.90 -1.17
N GLY A 646 -25.33 14.18 -1.31
CA GLY A 646 -24.26 14.78 -0.50
C GLY A 646 -24.58 14.82 0.99
N LEU A 647 -25.80 15.19 1.37
CA LEU A 647 -26.23 15.27 2.78
C LEU A 647 -26.31 13.91 3.50
N SER A 648 -26.51 12.83 2.75
CA SER A 648 -26.60 11.48 3.32
C SER A 648 -25.24 10.84 3.60
N HIS A 649 -24.14 11.47 3.17
CA HIS A 649 -22.79 10.98 3.32
C HIS A 649 -21.96 11.90 4.21
N GLY A 650 -21.52 11.38 5.36
CA GLY A 650 -20.68 12.11 6.31
C GLY A 650 -21.32 12.23 7.69
N THR A 651 -20.50 12.13 8.72
CA THR A 651 -20.95 12.36 10.10
C THR A 651 -21.21 13.86 10.29
N ASP A 652 -22.27 14.21 11.03
CA ASP A 652 -22.67 15.60 11.34
C ASP A 652 -23.01 16.50 10.12
N VAL A 653 -23.25 15.91 8.96
CA VAL A 653 -23.75 16.64 7.77
C VAL A 653 -25.26 16.87 7.87
N TRP A 654 -26.02 15.81 8.11
CA TRP A 654 -27.48 15.88 8.25
C TRP A 654 -27.95 16.02 9.71
N ASN A 655 -27.71 14.99 10.52
CA ASN A 655 -28.20 14.92 11.91
C ASN A 655 -27.51 16.01 12.76
N GLY A 656 -28.29 16.83 13.46
CA GLY A 656 -27.75 17.91 14.30
C GLY A 656 -27.22 19.13 13.54
N ASN A 657 -27.44 19.18 12.22
CA ASN A 657 -26.95 20.24 11.35
C ASN A 657 -28.01 20.62 10.29
N ALA A 658 -27.87 20.20 9.03
CA ALA A 658 -28.81 20.57 7.96
C ALA A 658 -30.27 20.23 8.28
N GLN A 659 -30.51 19.11 8.96
CA GLN A 659 -31.84 18.69 9.37
C GLN A 659 -32.51 19.71 10.32
N ASP A 660 -31.76 20.26 11.26
CA ASP A 660 -32.28 21.18 12.26
C ASP A 660 -32.55 22.56 11.66
N LEU A 661 -31.74 22.99 10.68
CA LEU A 661 -31.98 24.21 9.91
C LEU A 661 -33.27 24.09 9.08
N ILE A 662 -33.50 22.95 8.44
CA ILE A 662 -34.70 22.68 7.64
C ILE A 662 -35.94 22.60 8.54
N ARG A 663 -35.88 21.83 9.64
CA ARG A 663 -36.99 21.72 10.61
C ARG A 663 -37.29 23.03 11.32
N GLY A 664 -36.28 23.86 11.54
CA GLY A 664 -36.39 25.20 12.10
C GLY A 664 -36.96 26.23 11.12
N GLY A 665 -37.12 25.88 9.83
CA GLY A 665 -37.55 26.79 8.77
C GLY A 665 -36.55 27.90 8.47
N ILE A 666 -35.27 27.71 8.83
CA ILE A 666 -34.18 28.68 8.63
C ILE A 666 -33.64 28.60 7.20
N ALA A 667 -33.60 27.39 6.63
CA ALA A 667 -33.13 27.12 5.28
C ALA A 667 -33.96 26.01 4.63
N THR A 668 -34.02 26.01 3.30
CA THR A 668 -34.58 24.93 2.47
C THR A 668 -33.50 23.92 2.06
N ILE A 669 -33.89 22.81 1.44
CA ILE A 669 -32.95 21.79 0.94
C ILE A 669 -31.93 22.34 -0.08
N ASN A 670 -32.30 23.40 -0.81
CA ASN A 670 -31.44 24.04 -1.81
C ASN A 670 -30.52 25.12 -1.23
N GLU A 671 -30.73 25.50 0.04
CA GLU A 671 -29.93 26.53 0.73
C GLU A 671 -28.95 25.93 1.74
N VAL A 672 -29.11 24.65 2.09
CA VAL A 672 -28.16 23.94 2.96
C VAL A 672 -26.93 23.47 2.18
N ILE A 673 -25.83 23.22 2.91
CA ILE A 673 -24.58 22.74 2.32
C ILE A 673 -24.68 21.23 2.07
N GLY A 674 -25.10 20.83 0.87
CA GLY A 674 -25.10 19.43 0.47
C GLY A 674 -23.84 18.98 -0.27
N CYS A 675 -23.09 19.88 -0.91
CA CYS A 675 -21.83 19.56 -1.57
C CYS A 675 -20.74 20.58 -1.25
N ARG A 676 -19.47 20.15 -1.30
CA ARG A 676 -18.33 21.05 -1.09
C ARG A 676 -18.30 22.17 -2.13
N ASP A 677 -18.61 21.84 -3.39
CA ASP A 677 -18.61 22.77 -4.52
C ASP A 677 -19.56 23.96 -4.26
N GLY A 678 -20.72 23.68 -3.66
CA GLY A 678 -21.70 24.69 -3.24
C GLY A 678 -21.16 25.70 -2.23
N ILE A 679 -20.20 25.31 -1.37
CA ILE A 679 -19.50 26.23 -0.45
C ILE A 679 -18.69 27.23 -1.28
N MET A 680 -17.86 26.73 -2.18
CA MET A 680 -16.95 27.56 -2.98
C MET A 680 -17.73 28.52 -3.87
N THR A 681 -18.73 28.02 -4.63
CA THR A 681 -19.52 28.85 -5.54
C THR A 681 -20.33 29.90 -4.78
N SER A 682 -20.94 29.56 -3.64
CA SER A 682 -21.68 30.51 -2.81
C SER A 682 -20.78 31.62 -2.25
N LEU A 683 -19.60 31.29 -1.74
CA LEU A 683 -18.65 32.27 -1.20
C LEU A 683 -18.14 33.22 -2.29
N ILE A 684 -17.84 32.71 -3.49
CA ILE A 684 -17.47 33.54 -4.65
C ILE A 684 -18.62 34.48 -5.01
N ASN A 685 -19.85 33.97 -5.06
CA ASN A 685 -21.04 34.77 -5.34
C ASN A 685 -21.30 35.85 -4.28
N TRP A 686 -20.90 35.63 -3.02
CA TRP A 686 -20.95 36.61 -1.95
C TRP A 686 -19.78 37.61 -1.95
N GLY A 687 -18.85 37.48 -2.90
CA GLY A 687 -17.75 38.42 -3.13
C GLY A 687 -16.42 38.05 -2.46
N LEU A 688 -16.29 36.82 -1.95
CA LEU A 688 -15.03 36.34 -1.39
C LEU A 688 -14.05 35.94 -2.51
N PRO A 689 -12.73 36.23 -2.39
CA PRO A 689 -11.75 35.85 -3.42
C PRO A 689 -11.74 34.34 -3.69
N ALA A 690 -11.58 33.96 -4.96
CA ALA A 690 -11.78 32.58 -5.41
C ALA A 690 -10.85 31.56 -4.71
N LYS A 691 -9.57 31.92 -4.49
CA LYS A 691 -8.63 31.08 -3.73
C LYS A 691 -9.05 30.90 -2.27
N GLU A 692 -9.48 31.98 -1.60
CA GLU A 692 -9.95 31.90 -0.21
C GLU A 692 -11.21 31.04 -0.08
N SER A 693 -12.15 31.16 -1.04
CA SER A 693 -13.34 30.30 -1.13
C SER A 693 -12.98 28.82 -1.27
N PHE A 694 -11.99 28.51 -2.11
CA PHE A 694 -11.47 27.15 -2.28
C PHE A 694 -10.80 26.62 -1.00
N ASP A 695 -9.95 27.41 -0.36
CA ASP A 695 -9.28 27.01 0.88
C ASP A 695 -10.28 26.72 2.02
N ILE A 696 -11.38 27.47 2.09
CA ILE A 696 -12.46 27.23 3.05
C ILE A 696 -13.20 25.94 2.71
N MET A 697 -13.57 25.74 1.44
CA MET A 697 -14.20 24.51 0.97
C MET A 697 -13.37 23.26 1.33
N GLU A 698 -12.07 23.28 1.02
CA GLU A 698 -11.16 22.16 1.25
C GLU A 698 -10.92 21.86 2.74
N LYS A 699 -11.09 22.85 3.63
CA LYS A 699 -10.99 22.64 5.09
C LYS A 699 -12.26 22.05 5.72
N VAL A 700 -13.42 22.28 5.10
CA VAL A 700 -14.71 21.82 5.62
C VAL A 700 -15.05 20.41 5.15
N ARG A 701 -14.67 20.07 3.91
CA ARG A 701 -14.92 18.75 3.29
C ARG A 701 -13.98 17.67 3.82
#